data_AF-A0A7Y3UH01-F1
#
_entry.id   AF-A0A7Y3UH01-F1
#
_cell.length_a   1.000
_cell.length_b   1.000
_cell.length_c   1.000
_cell.angle_alpha   90.00
_cell.angle_beta   90.00
_cell.angle_gamma   90.00
#
_symmetry.space_group_name_H-M   'P 1'
#
loop_
_entity.id
_entity.type
_entity.pdbx_description
1 polymer ?
#
loop_
_entity_poly.entity_id
_entity_poly.type
_entity_poly.pdbx_seq_one_letter_code
_entity_poly.pdbx_strand_id
1 'polypeptide(L)'
;MEYNCLGLSTGNIVQYELKLYLYVDCGPGSNVIIEPAAFTIFDENTGLDVLNSSMQLTKDSILPNNISNPCVVTGPNVCVKEEIYTTTLLLSPNRPHRITYQRCCRNNSIANVFRPDEQGTTLTTVIPAFNTDSCNSSPVFNDFPPISICSGYDVNLDLSAFDPDGDSLVYSLCAPFNYPDRLDVRPIPANPPPYSFIPYLSLFSASNPMPSNPALTLNPISGKLNGTPTTLGQYLLGYCVEEYRNGVLINTTRRDIQVNTGSCDPVITSAIQDQNLFCDGLTVQFQNNSTSNVALQGYKWDFGVLNQQNDTSRKRNPIFTYPDTGVYTITLISNPGLPCTDTSTNDFHVYKKLSPILAIEGQTCIDANNVTFVARGLYEPYASFNWNFGSSANITSSTSDSVAGIIFSGGAGTYPVQLIVSQDECSDTIDQQVVLYPNPTIDFTYSDSAGCYPLPVNFTSLATPNSAIVHQWDFGDGASSSLKNPSHTYLANGFYDVELTIRTTDKCIDTLTIIKKSVIDISLDSSKNKVNYSYTDSAGCYPLPVQFLNHSVYEGNATFLWDFGDGTTSTTENPRHTYTANGYYNVSLAVTTTEKCIETFSLQKDSAIYISLDSSLNEIKFGISPTEACPGTPIMFLDSSFYEGSADYFWDFGNNSLSQLQNPSYTYTDTGYYSVGLLLITKDKCVDTLVLSKDSAIRILPTPTSILELSDSMKPLKHASFSFDGSSSLSNTSSQLYINGVFISNSSLVDYTFTDTGHFTVTQIVQNDFGCFDTTSAIVFVYDEFEFIIPNIFTPNGDRVNDEFAVRACGVYEYEIEIFNRYGISVFQSTSMNINWTGRINERIASEGVYFYKIKIKDFMGEYRNYNGALTLIRD
;
A
#
# COMPACT_ATOMS: atom_id res chain seq x y z
N MET A 1 -10.09 -49.86 28.23
CA MET A 1 -10.23 -49.88 29.70
C MET A 1 -9.54 -51.14 30.15
N GLU A 2 -8.57 -51.00 31.04
CA GLU A 2 -7.72 -52.07 31.54
C GLU A 2 -7.95 -52.23 33.05
N TYR A 3 -7.88 -53.44 33.57
CA TYR A 3 -7.86 -53.70 35.01
C TYR A 3 -6.69 -54.61 35.38
N ASN A 4 -6.11 -54.37 36.54
CA ASN A 4 -5.03 -55.16 37.10
C ASN A 4 -5.46 -55.66 38.49
N CYS A 5 -5.37 -56.97 38.73
CA CYS A 5 -5.72 -57.49 40.04
C CYS A 5 -4.59 -57.29 41.06
N LEU A 6 -4.95 -56.72 42.21
CA LEU A 6 -4.03 -56.46 43.32
C LEU A 6 -4.08 -57.55 44.41
N GLY A 7 -5.04 -58.47 44.33
CA GLY A 7 -5.20 -59.61 45.24
C GLY A 7 -6.39 -59.52 46.18
N LEU A 8 -6.49 -60.51 47.09
CA LEU A 8 -7.58 -60.60 48.08
C LEU A 8 -7.39 -59.61 49.22
N SER A 9 -8.45 -58.88 49.56
CA SER A 9 -8.55 -58.01 50.74
C SER A 9 -9.32 -58.68 51.88
N THR A 10 -9.24 -58.14 53.10
CA THR A 10 -9.95 -58.67 54.27
C THR A 10 -11.47 -58.70 54.04
N GLY A 11 -12.10 -59.87 54.22
CA GLY A 11 -13.57 -60.02 54.12
C GLY A 11 -14.11 -60.67 52.84
N ASN A 12 -13.30 -61.43 52.10
CA ASN A 12 -13.71 -62.15 50.87
C ASN A 12 -14.10 -61.19 49.72
N ILE A 13 -13.31 -60.13 49.54
CA ILE A 13 -13.45 -59.10 48.51
C ILE A 13 -12.13 -59.03 47.75
N VAL A 14 -12.16 -58.83 46.43
CA VAL A 14 -10.96 -58.72 45.59
C VAL A 14 -10.74 -57.26 45.23
N GLN A 15 -9.47 -56.83 45.29
CA GLN A 15 -9.06 -55.48 44.96
C GLN A 15 -8.50 -55.41 43.53
N TYR A 16 -8.99 -54.46 42.73
CA TYR A 16 -8.55 -54.23 41.36
C TYR A 16 -8.12 -52.77 41.17
N GLU A 17 -7.01 -52.54 40.47
CA GLU A 17 -6.71 -51.24 39.86
C GLU A 17 -7.41 -51.19 38.49
N LEU A 18 -8.09 -50.09 38.19
CA LEU A 18 -8.77 -49.88 36.92
C LEU A 18 -8.20 -48.65 36.24
N LYS A 19 -7.84 -48.78 34.96
CA LYS A 19 -7.32 -47.71 34.10
C LYS A 19 -8.20 -47.50 32.87
N LEU A 20 -8.58 -46.25 32.62
CA LEU A 20 -9.30 -45.81 31.43
C LEU A 20 -8.38 -44.92 30.61
N TYR A 21 -8.06 -45.34 29.39
CA TYR A 21 -7.29 -44.57 28.41
C TYR A 21 -8.26 -43.93 27.43
N LEU A 22 -8.21 -42.61 27.30
CA LEU A 22 -8.94 -41.83 26.30
C LEU A 22 -7.95 -41.06 25.43
N TYR A 23 -8.15 -41.14 24.12
CA TYR A 23 -7.40 -40.36 23.14
C TYR A 23 -8.34 -39.32 22.54
N VAL A 24 -8.06 -38.04 22.79
CA VAL A 24 -8.95 -36.92 22.45
C VAL A 24 -8.24 -35.91 21.55
N ASP A 25 -8.97 -35.29 20.61
CA ASP A 25 -8.38 -34.27 19.73
C ASP A 25 -8.06 -32.97 20.51
N CYS A 26 -7.07 -32.19 20.09
CA CYS A 26 -6.68 -30.94 20.79
C CYS A 26 -7.47 -29.68 20.36
N GLY A 27 -8.51 -29.82 19.54
CA GLY A 27 -9.26 -28.71 18.94
C GLY A 27 -10.14 -27.87 19.90
N PRO A 28 -10.70 -26.74 19.43
CA PRO A 28 -11.70 -25.98 20.18
C PRO A 28 -12.97 -26.82 20.38
N GLY A 29 -13.34 -27.06 21.64
CA GLY A 29 -14.47 -27.90 22.06
C GLY A 29 -14.08 -29.28 22.63
N SER A 30 -12.85 -29.74 22.41
CA SER A 30 -12.34 -31.05 22.90
C SER A 30 -11.40 -30.94 24.13
N ASN A 31 -11.13 -29.73 24.62
CA ASN A 31 -10.25 -29.48 25.79
C ASN A 31 -10.95 -29.65 27.16
N VAL A 32 -12.15 -30.23 27.20
CA VAL A 32 -12.87 -30.45 28.46
C VAL A 32 -12.43 -31.80 29.04
N ILE A 33 -11.43 -31.76 29.91
CA ILE A 33 -11.02 -32.89 30.76
C ILE A 33 -12.22 -33.33 31.60
N ILE A 34 -12.54 -34.63 31.60
CA ILE A 34 -13.68 -35.18 32.33
C ILE A 34 -13.18 -35.76 33.65
N GLU A 35 -13.02 -34.90 34.65
CA GLU A 35 -12.51 -35.28 35.97
C GLU A 35 -13.56 -35.09 37.09
N PRO A 36 -13.97 -36.15 37.81
CA PRO A 36 -13.59 -37.54 37.61
C PRO A 36 -14.39 -38.22 36.50
N ALA A 37 -13.78 -39.18 35.81
CA ALA A 37 -14.44 -39.97 34.79
C ALA A 37 -15.43 -40.95 35.45
N ALA A 38 -16.72 -40.63 35.39
CA ALA A 38 -17.78 -41.46 35.97
C ALA A 38 -18.02 -42.73 35.14
N PHE A 39 -18.19 -43.86 35.81
CA PHE A 39 -18.50 -45.15 35.19
C PHE A 39 -19.47 -45.93 36.06
N THR A 40 -20.09 -46.96 35.48
CA THR A 40 -21.05 -47.81 36.16
C THR A 40 -20.59 -49.26 36.14
N ILE A 41 -20.74 -49.93 37.28
CA ILE A 41 -20.49 -51.37 37.43
C ILE A 41 -21.83 -52.08 37.43
N PHE A 42 -21.97 -53.04 36.53
CA PHE A 42 -23.11 -53.94 36.39
C PHE A 42 -22.72 -55.36 36.80
N ASP A 43 -23.67 -56.10 37.37
CA ASP A 43 -23.58 -57.56 37.40
C ASP A 43 -23.71 -58.10 35.97
N GLU A 44 -22.70 -58.84 35.49
CA GLU A 44 -22.62 -59.25 34.08
C GLU A 44 -23.72 -60.27 33.69
N ASN A 45 -24.26 -61.03 34.65
CA ASN A 45 -25.29 -62.02 34.37
C ASN A 45 -26.69 -61.41 34.29
N THR A 46 -26.95 -60.36 35.07
CA THR A 46 -28.30 -59.79 35.25
C THR A 46 -28.45 -58.39 34.67
N GLY A 47 -27.37 -57.60 34.59
CA GLY A 47 -27.38 -56.21 34.12
C GLY A 47 -28.03 -55.21 35.09
N LEU A 48 -28.39 -55.61 36.32
CA LEU A 48 -29.28 -54.84 37.20
C LEU A 48 -28.66 -54.33 38.51
N ASP A 49 -27.57 -54.92 39.01
CA ASP A 49 -26.87 -54.39 40.17
C ASP A 49 -25.97 -53.23 39.75
N VAL A 50 -26.40 -52.00 40.05
CA VAL A 50 -25.74 -50.75 39.62
C VAL A 50 -24.93 -50.17 40.78
N LEU A 51 -23.60 -50.14 40.65
CA LEU A 51 -22.73 -49.30 41.47
C LEU A 51 -22.09 -48.21 40.59
N ASN A 52 -22.39 -46.95 40.90
CA ASN A 52 -21.76 -45.81 40.25
C ASN A 52 -20.47 -45.44 40.98
N SER A 53 -19.42 -45.21 40.23
CA SER A 53 -18.13 -44.80 40.76
C SER A 53 -17.43 -43.90 39.75
N SER A 54 -16.23 -43.44 40.08
CA SER A 54 -15.48 -42.53 39.22
C SER A 54 -13.97 -42.78 39.32
N MET A 55 -13.25 -42.44 38.25
CA MET A 55 -11.80 -42.59 38.14
C MET A 55 -11.12 -41.22 38.11
N GLN A 56 -9.93 -41.14 38.69
CA GLN A 56 -9.15 -39.91 38.75
C GLN A 56 -8.13 -39.85 37.61
N LEU A 57 -8.01 -38.71 36.95
CA LEU A 57 -6.99 -38.44 35.94
C LEU A 57 -5.61 -38.54 36.57
N THR A 58 -4.80 -39.41 35.99
CA THR A 58 -3.42 -39.73 36.44
C THR A 58 -2.37 -39.36 35.40
N LYS A 59 -2.75 -39.21 34.12
CA LYS A 59 -1.85 -38.73 33.06
C LYS A 59 -2.64 -37.90 32.06
N ASP A 60 -2.03 -36.81 31.61
CA ASP A 60 -2.52 -35.98 30.53
C ASP A 60 -1.34 -35.48 29.68
N SER A 61 -1.23 -35.93 28.44
CA SER A 61 -0.09 -35.58 27.58
C SER A 61 -0.45 -35.54 26.10
N ILE A 62 0.07 -34.54 25.38
CA ILE A 62 -0.01 -34.51 23.91
C ILE A 62 0.89 -35.62 23.36
N LEU A 63 0.31 -36.46 22.50
CA LEU A 63 1.07 -37.50 21.84
C LEU A 63 1.86 -36.90 20.66
N PRO A 64 3.14 -37.30 20.49
CA PRO A 64 3.94 -36.85 19.36
C PRO A 64 3.36 -37.39 18.05
N ASN A 65 3.29 -36.53 17.02
CA ASN A 65 2.98 -36.98 15.67
C ASN A 65 4.21 -37.72 15.11
N ASN A 66 4.25 -39.04 15.28
CA ASN A 66 5.40 -39.91 15.01
C ASN A 66 5.78 -40.07 13.52
N ILE A 67 5.40 -39.14 12.64
CA ILE A 67 5.90 -39.12 11.27
C ILE A 67 7.30 -38.50 11.30
N SER A 68 8.32 -39.34 11.36
CA SER A 68 9.74 -38.97 11.42
C SER A 68 10.29 -38.32 10.13
N ASN A 69 9.45 -38.11 9.11
CA ASN A 69 9.83 -37.51 7.84
C ASN A 69 9.27 -36.07 7.74
N PRO A 70 10.11 -35.02 7.87
CA PRO A 70 9.70 -33.61 7.79
C PRO A 70 9.20 -33.20 6.39
N CYS A 71 9.27 -34.11 5.42
CA CYS A 71 8.80 -33.93 4.06
C CYS A 71 7.42 -34.55 3.80
N VAL A 72 6.71 -35.00 4.85
CA VAL A 72 5.35 -35.54 4.74
C VAL A 72 4.33 -34.41 4.94
N VAL A 73 3.34 -34.35 4.04
CA VAL A 73 2.17 -33.49 4.18
C VAL A 73 1.14 -34.21 5.05
N THR A 74 1.28 -34.09 6.37
CA THR A 74 0.08 -34.26 7.21
C THR A 74 -0.77 -33.01 7.06
N GLY A 75 -2.07 -33.16 6.84
CA GLY A 75 -3.00 -32.03 6.86
C GLY A 75 -2.79 -31.16 8.11
N PRO A 76 -3.06 -29.84 8.02
CA PRO A 76 -2.73 -28.95 9.12
C PRO A 76 -3.48 -29.36 10.40
N ASN A 77 -2.70 -29.60 11.46
CA ASN A 77 -3.12 -29.76 12.86
C ASN A 77 -3.81 -31.08 13.24
N VAL A 78 -3.15 -32.21 13.00
CA VAL A 78 -3.50 -33.44 13.74
C VAL A 78 -2.80 -33.43 15.11
N CYS A 79 -3.55 -33.10 16.16
CA CYS A 79 -3.09 -33.14 17.55
C CYS A 79 -4.02 -34.04 18.36
N VAL A 80 -3.43 -35.04 19.04
CA VAL A 80 -4.14 -35.99 19.90
C VAL A 80 -3.50 -35.96 21.28
N LYS A 81 -4.34 -35.94 22.30
CA LYS A 81 -4.00 -35.92 23.72
C LYS A 81 -4.41 -37.26 24.34
N GLU A 82 -3.51 -37.85 25.11
CA GLU A 82 -3.77 -39.06 25.90
C GLU A 82 -4.14 -38.66 27.32
N GLU A 83 -5.32 -39.12 27.77
CA GLU A 83 -5.81 -38.98 29.14
C GLU A 83 -5.93 -40.38 29.77
N ILE A 84 -5.26 -40.62 30.89
CA ILE A 84 -5.33 -41.87 31.65
C ILE A 84 -6.00 -41.61 32.99
N TYR A 85 -7.14 -42.24 33.24
CA TYR A 85 -7.85 -42.19 34.52
C TYR A 85 -7.64 -43.49 35.28
N THR A 86 -7.33 -43.43 36.57
CA THR A 86 -7.08 -44.59 37.43
C THR A 86 -7.96 -44.57 38.66
N THR A 87 -8.40 -45.74 39.13
CA THR A 87 -9.05 -45.91 40.44
C THR A 87 -8.78 -47.31 41.00
N THR A 88 -9.16 -47.53 42.26
CA THR A 88 -9.16 -48.85 42.89
C THR A 88 -10.58 -49.29 43.21
N LEU A 89 -10.93 -50.52 42.83
CA LEU A 89 -12.24 -51.13 43.07
C LEU A 89 -12.15 -52.28 44.05
N LEU A 90 -13.21 -52.42 44.85
CA LEU A 90 -13.44 -53.54 45.75
C LEU A 90 -14.68 -54.28 45.26
N LEU A 91 -14.49 -55.47 44.70
CA LEU A 91 -15.56 -56.24 44.06
C LEU A 91 -15.75 -57.60 44.71
N SER A 92 -17.00 -58.09 44.67
CA SER A 92 -17.32 -59.43 45.15
C SER A 92 -16.68 -60.49 44.25
N PRO A 93 -16.01 -61.52 44.79
CA PRO A 93 -15.39 -62.57 43.99
C PRO A 93 -16.41 -63.50 43.32
N ASN A 94 -17.63 -63.63 43.86
CA ASN A 94 -18.54 -64.72 43.52
C ASN A 94 -19.36 -64.52 42.23
N ARG A 95 -19.14 -63.42 41.50
CA ARG A 95 -19.89 -63.11 40.28
C ARG A 95 -19.07 -62.23 39.31
N PRO A 96 -19.31 -62.35 38.01
CA PRO A 96 -18.67 -61.49 37.02
C PRO A 96 -19.25 -60.07 37.06
N HIS A 97 -18.38 -59.07 36.85
CA HIS A 97 -18.74 -57.65 36.85
C HIS A 97 -18.38 -57.03 35.51
N ARG A 98 -19.32 -56.27 34.93
CA ARG A 98 -19.07 -55.42 33.78
C ARG A 98 -18.90 -53.99 34.22
N ILE A 99 -17.82 -53.38 33.79
CA ILE A 99 -17.55 -51.97 34.03
C ILE A 99 -17.79 -51.25 32.71
N THR A 100 -18.56 -50.16 32.74
CA THR A 100 -18.92 -49.40 31.54
C THR A 100 -18.71 -47.90 31.76
N TYR A 101 -18.01 -47.30 30.80
CA TYR A 101 -17.88 -45.86 30.62
C TYR A 101 -18.53 -45.46 29.29
N GLN A 102 -19.33 -44.39 29.31
CA GLN A 102 -20.01 -43.88 28.12
C GLN A 102 -19.87 -42.37 28.00
N ARG A 103 -19.69 -41.88 26.77
CA ARG A 103 -19.71 -40.44 26.47
C ARG A 103 -20.07 -40.17 25.01
N CYS A 104 -20.66 -39.00 24.77
CA CYS A 104 -20.77 -38.39 23.44
C CYS A 104 -19.76 -37.23 23.31
N CYS A 105 -19.35 -36.80 22.11
CA CYS A 105 -19.50 -37.44 20.80
C CYS A 105 -18.12 -37.54 20.15
N ARG A 106 -17.97 -38.35 19.09
CA ARG A 106 -16.74 -38.35 18.29
C ARG A 106 -16.66 -37.07 17.44
N ASN A 107 -15.48 -36.79 16.90
CA ASN A 107 -15.33 -35.63 16.01
C ASN A 107 -16.11 -35.83 14.70
N ASN A 108 -16.46 -34.72 14.04
CA ASN A 108 -17.23 -34.78 12.81
C ASN A 108 -16.40 -35.23 11.58
N SER A 109 -15.07 -35.34 11.71
CA SER A 109 -14.14 -35.59 10.61
C SER A 109 -13.94 -37.07 10.27
N ILE A 110 -14.43 -38.00 11.09
CA ILE A 110 -14.36 -39.44 10.83
C ILE A 110 -15.20 -39.81 9.58
N ALA A 111 -14.52 -40.27 8.54
CA ALA A 111 -15.10 -40.49 7.22
C ALA A 111 -15.86 -41.82 7.05
N ASN A 112 -15.67 -42.80 7.94
CA ASN A 112 -16.28 -44.13 7.80
C ASN A 112 -17.49 -44.38 8.71
N VAL A 113 -17.88 -43.42 9.54
CA VAL A 113 -19.01 -43.52 10.49
C VAL A 113 -20.15 -42.62 10.05
N PHE A 114 -21.40 -43.09 10.17
CA PHE A 114 -22.57 -42.28 9.87
C PHE A 114 -22.80 -41.22 10.96
N ARG A 115 -22.71 -39.93 10.58
CA ARG A 115 -22.86 -38.76 11.45
C ARG A 115 -22.04 -38.88 12.75
N PRO A 116 -20.70 -38.86 12.68
CA PRO A 116 -19.84 -39.22 13.80
C PRO A 116 -19.94 -38.26 14.99
N ASP A 117 -20.30 -37.00 14.75
CA ASP A 117 -20.66 -36.02 15.78
C ASP A 117 -21.97 -36.39 16.53
N GLU A 118 -22.72 -37.39 16.06
CA GLU A 118 -23.95 -37.98 16.63
C GLU A 118 -23.67 -39.32 17.32
N GLN A 119 -22.44 -39.83 17.22
CA GLN A 119 -22.05 -41.14 17.74
C GLN A 119 -21.02 -41.01 18.85
N GLY A 120 -21.37 -41.47 20.06
CA GLY A 120 -20.51 -41.53 21.23
C GLY A 120 -19.76 -42.86 21.39
N THR A 121 -18.84 -42.93 22.34
CA THR A 121 -18.09 -44.15 22.66
C THR A 121 -18.67 -44.85 23.90
N THR A 122 -18.73 -46.17 23.84
CA THR A 122 -19.00 -47.05 24.98
C THR A 122 -17.76 -47.92 25.19
N LEU A 123 -17.07 -47.72 26.31
CA LEU A 123 -15.90 -48.50 26.68
C LEU A 123 -16.26 -49.41 27.85
N THR A 124 -15.99 -50.70 27.70
CA THR A 124 -16.34 -51.70 28.70
C THR A 124 -15.23 -52.71 28.89
N THR A 125 -15.14 -53.25 30.10
CA THR A 125 -14.32 -54.42 30.42
C THR A 125 -15.11 -55.34 31.35
N VAL A 126 -14.86 -56.64 31.26
CA VAL A 126 -15.51 -57.65 32.09
C VAL A 126 -14.46 -58.25 33.00
N ILE A 127 -14.72 -58.18 34.31
CA ILE A 127 -13.95 -58.88 35.32
C ILE A 127 -14.68 -60.20 35.58
N PRO A 128 -14.08 -61.36 35.25
CA PRO A 128 -14.72 -62.65 35.46
C PRO A 128 -14.90 -62.96 36.95
N ALA A 129 -15.76 -63.93 37.27
CA ALA A 129 -15.88 -64.41 38.65
C ALA A 129 -14.53 -65.03 39.11
N PHE A 130 -14.18 -64.76 40.36
CA PHE A 130 -12.94 -65.23 40.96
C PHE A 130 -13.07 -66.71 41.34
N ASN A 131 -12.43 -67.58 40.56
CA ASN A 131 -12.23 -68.99 40.91
C ASN A 131 -10.86 -69.12 41.59
N THR A 132 -10.75 -69.98 42.61
CA THR A 132 -9.67 -70.04 43.62
C THR A 132 -8.23 -70.22 43.13
N ASP A 133 -7.97 -70.25 41.81
CA ASP A 133 -6.68 -70.65 41.25
C ASP A 133 -5.81 -69.49 40.73
N SER A 134 -6.35 -68.27 40.53
CA SER A 134 -5.56 -67.04 40.30
C SER A 134 -6.48 -65.85 40.02
N CYS A 135 -6.06 -64.65 40.43
CA CYS A 135 -6.79 -63.43 40.09
C CYS A 135 -6.51 -62.99 38.65
N ASN A 136 -7.53 -62.51 37.94
CA ASN A 136 -7.42 -62.11 36.53
C ASN A 136 -6.97 -60.66 36.36
N SER A 137 -6.14 -60.36 35.36
CA SER A 137 -5.90 -58.99 34.87
C SER A 137 -6.22 -58.91 33.38
N SER A 138 -6.58 -57.74 32.87
CA SER A 138 -6.77 -57.57 31.43
C SER A 138 -5.45 -57.41 30.69
N PRO A 139 -5.42 -57.61 29.36
CA PRO A 139 -4.25 -57.32 28.53
C PRO A 139 -3.81 -55.85 28.63
N VAL A 140 -2.49 -55.62 28.63
CA VAL A 140 -1.83 -54.30 28.66
C VAL A 140 -1.17 -54.04 27.32
N PHE A 141 -1.53 -52.95 26.65
CA PHE A 141 -1.02 -52.64 25.31
C PHE A 141 0.42 -52.12 25.33
N ASN A 142 1.23 -52.56 24.37
CA ASN A 142 2.66 -52.24 24.32
C ASN A 142 2.93 -50.78 23.93
N ASP A 143 2.14 -50.25 22.99
CA ASP A 143 2.30 -48.91 22.44
C ASP A 143 0.94 -48.23 22.16
N PHE A 144 0.96 -46.90 22.06
CA PHE A 144 -0.17 -46.16 21.50
C PHE A 144 -0.13 -46.26 19.95
N PRO A 145 -1.28 -46.39 19.29
CA PRO A 145 -1.33 -46.43 17.82
C PRO A 145 -0.88 -45.08 17.25
N PRO A 146 -0.20 -45.04 16.08
CA PRO A 146 0.17 -43.78 15.47
C PRO A 146 -1.06 -42.98 15.05
N ILE A 147 -0.95 -41.67 15.27
CA ILE A 147 -2.00 -40.69 15.00
C ILE A 147 -2.23 -40.49 13.49
N SER A 148 -1.17 -40.70 12.68
CA SER A 148 -1.18 -40.52 11.23
C SER A 148 -0.38 -41.60 10.49
N ILE A 149 -0.84 -41.97 9.29
CA ILE A 149 -0.21 -42.93 8.36
C ILE A 149 -0.21 -42.38 6.92
N CYS A 150 0.66 -42.92 6.06
CA CYS A 150 0.81 -42.48 4.67
C CYS A 150 -0.18 -43.20 3.74
N SER A 151 -0.91 -42.44 2.92
CA SER A 151 -1.65 -43.00 1.79
C SER A 151 -0.66 -43.44 0.69
N GLY A 152 -0.85 -44.64 0.16
CA GLY A 152 -0.03 -45.22 -0.92
C GLY A 152 1.20 -46.00 -0.45
N TYR A 153 1.44 -46.10 0.86
CA TYR A 153 2.58 -46.81 1.44
C TYR A 153 2.13 -47.96 2.34
N ASP A 154 2.92 -49.02 2.40
CA ASP A 154 2.67 -50.15 3.28
C ASP A 154 2.71 -49.71 4.75
N VAL A 155 1.63 -50.01 5.46
CA VAL A 155 1.46 -49.76 6.88
C VAL A 155 1.84 -51.02 7.65
N ASN A 156 2.59 -50.86 8.74
CA ASN A 156 2.97 -51.92 9.68
C ASN A 156 2.83 -51.39 11.11
N LEU A 157 1.60 -51.44 11.65
CA LEU A 157 1.32 -50.93 12.99
C LEU A 157 1.38 -52.06 14.01
N ASP A 158 2.03 -51.80 15.14
CA ASP A 158 2.00 -52.70 16.28
C ASP A 158 0.79 -52.36 17.17
N LEU A 159 -0.21 -53.25 17.18
CA LEU A 159 -1.39 -53.16 18.06
C LEU A 159 -1.38 -54.27 19.11
N SER A 160 -0.22 -54.86 19.37
CA SER A 160 -0.07 -55.97 20.32
C SER A 160 -0.19 -55.52 21.78
N ALA A 161 -0.44 -56.49 22.64
CA ALA A 161 -0.55 -56.36 24.08
C ALA A 161 0.16 -57.53 24.74
N PHE A 162 0.52 -57.40 26.01
CA PHE A 162 0.95 -58.51 26.84
C PHE A 162 -0.05 -58.73 27.98
N ASP A 163 -0.11 -59.96 28.46
CA ASP A 163 -0.99 -60.34 29.57
C ASP A 163 -0.18 -60.50 30.87
N PRO A 164 -0.49 -59.75 31.95
CA PRO A 164 0.29 -59.80 33.20
C PRO A 164 0.29 -61.15 33.91
N ASP A 165 -0.79 -61.93 33.78
CA ASP A 165 -1.02 -63.23 34.41
C ASP A 165 -0.74 -64.41 33.47
N GLY A 166 -0.32 -64.13 32.24
CA GLY A 166 0.23 -65.10 31.30
C GLY A 166 -0.82 -65.81 30.44
N ASP A 167 -2.03 -65.25 30.35
CA ASP A 167 -3.06 -65.75 29.44
C ASP A 167 -2.72 -65.50 27.97
N SER A 168 -3.29 -66.35 27.11
CA SER A 168 -3.06 -66.25 25.66
C SER A 168 -3.99 -65.23 25.01
N LEU A 169 -3.43 -64.42 24.11
CA LEU A 169 -4.15 -63.33 23.45
C LEU A 169 -4.37 -63.62 21.97
N VAL A 170 -5.58 -63.33 21.49
CA VAL A 170 -5.96 -63.45 20.06
C VAL A 170 -6.50 -62.11 19.57
N TYR A 171 -5.98 -61.65 18.42
CA TYR A 171 -6.30 -60.34 17.85
C TYR A 171 -7.26 -60.45 16.67
N SER A 172 -8.26 -59.57 16.60
CA SER A 172 -9.15 -59.48 15.44
C SER A 172 -9.66 -58.06 15.21
N LEU A 173 -9.98 -57.71 13.96
CA LEU A 173 -10.71 -56.48 13.67
C LEU A 173 -12.18 -56.65 14.08
N CYS A 174 -12.72 -55.70 14.84
CA CYS A 174 -14.06 -55.80 15.39
C CYS A 174 -14.72 -54.42 15.56
N ALA A 175 -16.05 -54.33 15.46
CA ALA A 175 -16.75 -53.04 15.48
C ALA A 175 -16.76 -52.42 16.89
N PRO A 176 -16.36 -51.15 17.09
CA PRO A 176 -16.51 -50.46 18.37
C PRO A 176 -17.96 -50.42 18.86
N PHE A 177 -18.16 -50.34 20.17
CA PHE A 177 -19.48 -50.05 20.73
C PHE A 177 -19.82 -48.56 20.60
N ASN A 178 -21.10 -48.29 20.44
CA ASN A 178 -21.65 -46.97 20.24
C ASN A 178 -22.41 -46.47 21.47
N TYR A 179 -22.54 -45.16 21.59
CA TYR A 179 -23.45 -44.48 22.50
C TYR A 179 -24.21 -43.39 21.70
N PRO A 180 -25.45 -43.65 21.23
CA PRO A 180 -26.14 -42.82 20.25
C PRO A 180 -27.04 -41.74 20.88
N ASP A 181 -26.55 -41.02 21.89
CA ASP A 181 -27.31 -39.92 22.51
C ASP A 181 -26.46 -38.64 22.58
N ARG A 182 -26.89 -37.61 21.84
CA ARG A 182 -26.26 -36.28 21.83
C ARG A 182 -26.74 -35.37 22.96
N LEU A 183 -27.92 -35.64 23.53
CA LEU A 183 -28.53 -34.79 24.55
C LEU A 183 -27.99 -35.14 25.94
N ASP A 184 -27.73 -36.43 26.19
CA ASP A 184 -27.03 -36.91 27.37
C ASP A 184 -25.56 -37.19 27.06
N VAL A 185 -24.74 -36.14 27.02
CA VAL A 185 -23.33 -36.28 26.61
C VAL A 185 -22.49 -37.17 27.54
N ARG A 186 -22.95 -37.44 28.77
CA ARG A 186 -22.22 -38.21 29.81
C ARG A 186 -23.23 -38.87 30.77
N PRO A 187 -23.79 -40.04 30.42
CA PRO A 187 -24.81 -40.70 31.23
C PRO A 187 -24.23 -41.19 32.56
N ILE A 188 -24.89 -40.84 33.68
CA ILE A 188 -24.59 -41.34 35.03
C ILE A 188 -25.94 -41.71 35.71
N PRO A 189 -26.26 -43.00 35.92
CA PRO A 189 -25.49 -44.18 35.54
C PRO A 189 -25.34 -44.32 34.01
N ALA A 190 -24.29 -45.01 33.55
CA ALA A 190 -24.20 -45.43 32.16
C ALA A 190 -25.38 -46.34 31.79
N ASN A 191 -25.70 -46.46 30.50
CA ASN A 191 -26.76 -47.36 30.05
C ASN A 191 -26.34 -48.83 30.28
N PRO A 192 -27.27 -49.71 30.70
CA PRO A 192 -26.98 -51.13 30.88
C PRO A 192 -26.75 -51.82 29.51
N PRO A 193 -25.97 -52.91 29.45
CA PRO A 193 -25.85 -53.74 28.24
C PRO A 193 -27.20 -54.39 27.88
N PRO A 194 -27.43 -54.80 26.61
CA PRO A 194 -26.48 -54.89 25.49
C PRO A 194 -26.24 -53.56 24.75
N TYR A 195 -25.03 -53.38 24.23
CA TYR A 195 -24.62 -52.18 23.50
C TYR A 195 -24.69 -52.36 21.98
N SER A 196 -25.13 -51.32 21.28
CA SER A 196 -25.09 -51.30 19.81
C SER A 196 -23.67 -51.05 19.30
N PHE A 197 -23.38 -51.53 18.10
CA PHE A 197 -22.12 -51.23 17.41
C PHE A 197 -22.20 -49.90 16.67
N ILE A 198 -21.03 -49.33 16.36
CA ILE A 198 -20.92 -48.10 15.56
C ILE A 198 -21.57 -48.28 14.18
N PRO A 199 -22.41 -47.32 13.71
CA PRO A 199 -22.99 -47.40 12.38
C PRO A 199 -21.97 -46.98 11.33
N TYR A 200 -21.31 -47.93 10.70
CA TYR A 200 -20.46 -47.67 9.53
C TYR A 200 -21.29 -47.24 8.31
N LEU A 201 -20.74 -46.37 7.46
CA LEU A 201 -21.34 -46.08 6.14
C LEU A 201 -21.25 -47.33 5.24
N SER A 202 -22.10 -47.43 4.21
CA SER A 202 -22.37 -48.67 3.43
C SER A 202 -21.15 -49.35 2.78
N LEU A 203 -20.01 -48.68 2.64
CA LEU A 203 -18.77 -49.24 2.07
C LEU A 203 -17.74 -49.66 3.12
N PHE A 204 -18.00 -49.40 4.39
CA PHE A 204 -17.09 -49.66 5.50
C PHE A 204 -17.67 -50.69 6.46
N SER A 205 -16.77 -51.40 7.13
CA SER A 205 -17.10 -52.33 8.20
C SER A 205 -15.92 -52.44 9.15
N ALA A 206 -16.07 -53.21 10.23
CA ALA A 206 -14.94 -53.51 11.11
C ALA A 206 -13.76 -54.16 10.38
N SER A 207 -14.04 -55.08 9.43
CA SER A 207 -13.01 -55.76 8.63
C SER A 207 -12.55 -54.96 7.40
N ASN A 208 -13.26 -53.89 7.04
CA ASN A 208 -12.89 -52.95 5.99
C ASN A 208 -13.08 -51.49 6.47
N PRO A 209 -12.24 -51.04 7.42
CA PRO A 209 -12.46 -49.77 8.11
C PRO A 209 -12.08 -48.55 7.25
N MET A 210 -11.18 -48.71 6.28
CA MET A 210 -10.80 -47.65 5.34
C MET A 210 -10.42 -48.25 3.98
N PRO A 211 -10.44 -47.45 2.89
CA PRO A 211 -10.03 -47.92 1.57
C PRO A 211 -8.55 -48.29 1.59
N SER A 212 -8.23 -49.53 1.24
CA SER A 212 -6.86 -50.04 1.25
C SER A 212 -6.65 -51.10 0.17
N ASN A 213 -5.46 -51.13 -0.42
CA ASN A 213 -5.02 -52.13 -1.38
C ASN A 213 -3.50 -52.38 -1.27
N PRO A 214 -3.05 -53.52 -0.71
CA PRO A 214 -3.86 -54.61 -0.17
C PRO A 214 -4.69 -54.17 1.05
N ALA A 215 -5.83 -54.86 1.27
CA ALA A 215 -6.74 -54.58 2.38
C ALA A 215 -6.03 -54.72 3.74
N LEU A 216 -6.48 -53.96 4.74
CA LEU A 216 -5.93 -54.03 6.09
C LEU A 216 -6.22 -55.40 6.72
N THR A 217 -5.17 -56.03 7.27
CA THR A 217 -5.24 -57.32 7.94
C THR A 217 -4.53 -57.25 9.29
N LEU A 218 -5.19 -57.72 10.34
CA LEU A 218 -4.60 -57.81 11.69
C LEU A 218 -4.15 -59.25 11.92
N ASN A 219 -2.86 -59.44 12.20
CA ASN A 219 -2.33 -60.76 12.50
C ASN A 219 -2.86 -61.26 13.86
N PRO A 220 -3.55 -62.42 13.92
CA PRO A 220 -4.22 -62.88 15.13
C PRO A 220 -3.27 -63.34 16.24
N ILE A 221 -1.99 -63.53 15.95
CA ILE A 221 -0.96 -63.95 16.91
C ILE A 221 -0.08 -62.76 17.31
N SER A 222 0.40 -62.00 16.33
CA SER A 222 1.38 -60.94 16.59
C SER A 222 0.76 -59.58 16.89
N GLY A 223 -0.55 -59.39 16.69
CA GLY A 223 -1.21 -58.09 16.86
C GLY A 223 -0.75 -57.02 15.86
N LYS A 224 -0.06 -57.38 14.78
CA LYS A 224 0.43 -56.41 13.78
C LYS A 224 -0.58 -56.19 12.67
N LEU A 225 -0.91 -54.92 12.39
CA LEU A 225 -1.80 -54.51 11.31
C LEU A 225 -0.98 -54.19 10.05
N ASN A 226 -1.29 -54.86 8.94
CA ASN A 226 -0.65 -54.65 7.64
C ASN A 226 -1.65 -54.30 6.54
N GLY A 227 -1.23 -53.48 5.58
CA GLY A 227 -1.98 -53.14 4.36
C GLY A 227 -1.57 -51.78 3.83
N THR A 228 -2.11 -51.34 2.70
CA THR A 228 -1.78 -50.02 2.12
C THR A 228 -3.04 -49.17 1.96
N PRO A 229 -3.23 -48.12 2.76
CA PRO A 229 -4.33 -47.16 2.57
C PRO A 229 -4.21 -46.47 1.22
N THR A 230 -5.33 -46.22 0.53
CA THR A 230 -5.31 -45.64 -0.82
C THR A 230 -5.96 -44.26 -0.91
N THR A 231 -6.60 -43.80 0.16
CA THR A 231 -7.33 -42.54 0.19
C THR A 231 -6.97 -41.74 1.43
N LEU A 232 -6.95 -40.41 1.27
CA LEU A 232 -6.77 -39.45 2.36
C LEU A 232 -8.06 -39.31 3.16
N GLY A 233 -7.93 -39.02 4.46
CA GLY A 233 -9.06 -38.86 5.38
C GLY A 233 -8.76 -39.39 6.79
N GLN A 234 -9.74 -39.24 7.67
CA GLN A 234 -9.67 -39.72 9.04
C GLN A 234 -10.66 -40.88 9.22
N TYR A 235 -10.21 -41.98 9.81
CA TYR A 235 -10.98 -43.23 9.88
C TYR A 235 -11.00 -43.79 11.30
N LEU A 236 -12.15 -44.33 11.72
CA LEU A 236 -12.29 -45.09 12.96
C LEU A 236 -11.95 -46.56 12.71
N LEU A 237 -10.98 -47.08 13.44
CA LEU A 237 -10.55 -48.47 13.40
C LEU A 237 -10.84 -49.12 14.75
N GLY A 238 -11.56 -50.25 14.74
CA GLY A 238 -11.83 -51.03 15.93
C GLY A 238 -11.15 -52.40 15.89
N TYR A 239 -10.61 -52.82 17.03
CA TYR A 239 -10.01 -54.15 17.17
C TYR A 239 -10.24 -54.73 18.56
N CYS A 240 -10.23 -56.05 18.64
CA CYS A 240 -10.50 -56.83 19.83
C CYS A 240 -9.28 -57.66 20.18
N VAL A 241 -9.02 -57.74 21.47
CA VAL A 241 -8.06 -58.67 22.08
C VAL A 241 -8.86 -59.61 22.95
N GLU A 242 -8.96 -60.85 22.51
CA GLU A 242 -9.60 -61.93 23.25
C GLU A 242 -8.57 -62.61 24.14
N GLU A 243 -8.92 -62.78 25.42
CA GLU A 243 -8.05 -63.33 26.46
C GLU A 243 -8.52 -64.74 26.81
N TYR A 244 -7.64 -65.72 26.68
CA TYR A 244 -7.93 -67.13 26.89
C TYR A 244 -7.07 -67.73 28.00
N ARG A 245 -7.75 -68.24 29.03
CA ARG A 245 -7.14 -69.02 30.12
C ARG A 245 -7.44 -70.49 29.91
N ASN A 246 -6.39 -71.31 29.79
CA ASN A 246 -6.52 -72.75 29.52
C ASN A 246 -7.43 -73.08 28.32
N GLY A 247 -7.44 -72.22 27.29
CA GLY A 247 -8.27 -72.38 26.08
C GLY A 247 -9.73 -71.96 26.21
N VAL A 248 -10.14 -71.37 27.34
CA VAL A 248 -11.49 -70.81 27.53
C VAL A 248 -11.41 -69.28 27.45
N LEU A 249 -12.30 -68.69 26.63
CA LEU A 249 -12.43 -67.23 26.55
C LEU A 249 -12.96 -66.69 27.88
N ILE A 250 -12.21 -65.82 28.51
CA ILE A 250 -12.54 -65.25 29.82
C ILE A 250 -12.84 -63.75 29.76
N ASN A 251 -12.30 -63.05 28.76
CA ASN A 251 -12.49 -61.62 28.60
C ASN A 251 -12.25 -61.20 27.13
N THR A 252 -12.81 -60.06 26.74
CA THR A 252 -12.56 -59.45 25.43
C THR A 252 -12.39 -57.95 25.62
N THR A 253 -11.17 -57.47 25.39
CA THR A 253 -10.87 -56.05 25.42
C THR A 253 -11.07 -55.46 24.03
N ARG A 254 -11.99 -54.50 23.90
CA ARG A 254 -12.30 -53.80 22.65
C ARG A 254 -11.69 -52.41 22.66
N ARG A 255 -10.90 -52.08 21.62
CA ARG A 255 -10.32 -50.75 21.41
C ARG A 255 -10.88 -50.11 20.15
N ASP A 256 -11.12 -48.81 20.23
CA ASP A 256 -11.38 -47.95 19.10
C ASP A 256 -10.27 -46.90 18.99
N ILE A 257 -9.73 -46.73 17.78
CA ILE A 257 -8.63 -45.83 17.51
C ILE A 257 -8.95 -45.02 16.26
N GLN A 258 -8.49 -43.78 16.23
CA GLN A 258 -8.66 -42.89 15.10
C GLN A 258 -7.35 -42.77 14.35
N VAL A 259 -7.38 -42.94 13.04
CA VAL A 259 -6.19 -42.92 12.20
C VAL A 259 -6.37 -41.90 11.07
N ASN A 260 -5.41 -40.98 10.94
CA ASN A 260 -5.38 -39.98 9.86
C ASN A 260 -4.49 -40.47 8.71
N THR A 261 -5.00 -40.45 7.50
CA THR A 261 -4.27 -40.83 6.28
C THR A 261 -3.86 -39.55 5.52
N GLY A 262 -2.55 -39.32 5.40
CA GLY A 262 -1.95 -38.12 4.79
C GLY A 262 -1.18 -38.39 3.49
N SER A 263 -0.81 -37.33 2.76
CA SER A 263 0.02 -37.44 1.55
C SER A 263 1.50 -37.38 1.93
N CYS A 264 2.29 -38.36 1.49
CA CYS A 264 3.69 -38.48 1.85
C CYS A 264 4.67 -38.13 0.70
N ASP A 265 4.15 -37.57 -0.40
CA ASP A 265 4.93 -37.13 -1.55
C ASP A 265 5.03 -35.60 -1.61
N PRO A 266 6.15 -35.00 -1.16
CA PRO A 266 6.42 -33.57 -1.32
C PRO A 266 6.75 -33.28 -2.79
N VAL A 267 6.13 -32.25 -3.35
CA VAL A 267 6.53 -31.67 -4.63
C VAL A 267 7.28 -30.39 -4.33
N ILE A 268 8.61 -30.47 -4.40
CA ILE A 268 9.50 -29.30 -4.33
C ILE A 268 10.15 -29.16 -5.70
N THR A 269 10.12 -27.95 -6.24
CA THR A 269 10.80 -27.61 -7.48
C THR A 269 11.68 -26.40 -7.21
N SER A 270 12.98 -26.64 -7.14
CA SER A 270 14.01 -25.60 -7.04
C SER A 270 14.06 -24.84 -8.35
N ALA A 271 14.08 -23.50 -8.29
CA ALA A 271 14.22 -22.67 -9.48
C ALA A 271 14.92 -21.35 -9.15
N ILE A 272 15.85 -20.98 -10.04
CA ILE A 272 16.57 -19.71 -10.05
C ILE A 272 15.94 -18.83 -11.14
N GLN A 273 15.91 -17.51 -10.96
CA GLN A 273 15.51 -16.59 -12.03
C GLN A 273 16.33 -16.80 -13.32
N ASP A 274 15.71 -16.54 -14.47
CA ASP A 274 16.44 -16.43 -15.74
C ASP A 274 17.16 -15.07 -15.82
N GLN A 275 18.34 -15.05 -16.44
CA GLN A 275 19.09 -13.82 -16.67
C GLN A 275 18.51 -13.06 -17.87
N ASN A 276 17.98 -11.86 -17.60
CA ASN A 276 17.46 -10.95 -18.64
C ASN A 276 18.33 -9.69 -18.83
N LEU A 277 19.24 -9.41 -17.90
CA LEU A 277 20.13 -8.26 -17.92
C LEU A 277 21.57 -8.76 -18.07
N PHE A 278 22.22 -8.30 -19.14
CA PHE A 278 23.61 -8.56 -19.44
C PHE A 278 24.37 -7.24 -19.30
N CYS A 279 25.64 -7.31 -18.88
CA CYS A 279 26.53 -6.13 -18.89
C CYS A 279 26.12 -5.00 -17.94
N ASP A 280 25.53 -5.34 -16.78
CA ASP A 280 25.13 -4.36 -15.73
C ASP A 280 26.17 -4.24 -14.60
N GLY A 281 27.31 -4.91 -14.75
CA GLY A 281 28.41 -4.93 -13.77
C GLY A 281 28.51 -6.26 -13.02
N LEU A 282 29.46 -6.31 -12.08
CA LEU A 282 29.84 -7.56 -11.38
C LEU A 282 28.91 -7.92 -10.21
N THR A 283 27.94 -7.08 -9.86
CA THR A 283 27.02 -7.33 -8.74
C THR A 283 25.68 -7.81 -9.26
N VAL A 284 25.28 -9.01 -8.88
CA VAL A 284 24.02 -9.65 -9.29
C VAL A 284 23.10 -9.84 -8.09
N GLN A 285 21.84 -9.44 -8.25
CA GLN A 285 20.77 -9.74 -7.31
C GLN A 285 20.02 -10.99 -7.78
N PHE A 286 20.01 -12.04 -6.95
CA PHE A 286 19.37 -13.33 -7.24
C PHE A 286 17.98 -13.41 -6.62
N GLN A 287 17.03 -13.93 -7.40
CA GLN A 287 15.69 -14.27 -6.94
C GLN A 287 15.48 -15.78 -6.96
N ASN A 288 14.88 -16.26 -5.88
CA ASN A 288 14.43 -17.63 -5.74
C ASN A 288 13.01 -17.78 -6.28
N ASN A 289 12.87 -18.55 -7.35
CA ASN A 289 11.58 -18.88 -7.99
C ASN A 289 11.07 -20.29 -7.62
N SER A 290 11.68 -20.93 -6.61
CA SER A 290 11.33 -22.28 -6.20
C SER A 290 9.89 -22.37 -5.69
N THR A 291 9.20 -23.44 -6.07
CA THR A 291 7.82 -23.74 -5.66
C THR A 291 7.78 -25.00 -4.80
N SER A 292 6.80 -25.08 -3.91
CA SER A 292 6.65 -26.22 -3.01
C SER A 292 5.22 -26.35 -2.49
N ASN A 293 4.72 -27.59 -2.36
CA ASN A 293 3.48 -27.90 -1.63
C ASN A 293 3.70 -28.14 -0.12
N VAL A 294 4.96 -28.03 0.34
CA VAL A 294 5.39 -28.10 1.75
C VAL A 294 6.16 -26.83 2.17
N ALA A 295 6.21 -26.53 3.46
CA ALA A 295 7.06 -25.45 3.95
C ALA A 295 8.55 -25.76 3.69
N LEU A 296 9.24 -24.83 3.02
CA LEU A 296 10.68 -24.93 2.77
C LEU A 296 11.44 -24.56 4.06
N GLN A 297 12.27 -25.47 4.54
CA GLN A 297 13.03 -25.39 5.79
C GLN A 297 14.33 -24.57 5.63
N GLY A 298 14.78 -24.32 4.39
CA GLY A 298 15.94 -23.46 4.14
C GLY A 298 16.44 -23.52 2.70
N TYR A 299 17.39 -22.62 2.41
CA TYR A 299 18.05 -22.49 1.11
C TYR A 299 19.56 -22.56 1.26
N LYS A 300 20.24 -23.09 0.24
CA LYS A 300 21.69 -22.96 0.08
C LYS A 300 21.99 -22.57 -1.36
N TRP A 301 22.48 -21.35 -1.52
CA TRP A 301 23.06 -20.83 -2.75
C TRP A 301 24.55 -21.10 -2.80
N ASP A 302 25.06 -21.37 -4.00
CA ASP A 302 26.46 -21.42 -4.38
C ASP A 302 26.60 -20.62 -5.68
N PHE A 303 27.44 -19.59 -5.70
CA PHE A 303 27.54 -18.65 -6.83
C PHE A 303 28.53 -19.11 -7.90
N GLY A 304 29.12 -20.31 -7.78
CA GLY A 304 29.90 -20.93 -8.85
C GLY A 304 31.30 -20.34 -9.02
N VAL A 305 31.86 -19.67 -8.00
CA VAL A 305 33.23 -19.13 -8.07
C VAL A 305 34.24 -20.25 -7.84
N LEU A 306 35.03 -20.54 -8.88
CA LEU A 306 36.03 -21.61 -8.86
C LEU A 306 37.00 -21.50 -7.68
N ASN A 307 37.18 -22.61 -6.96
CA ASN A 307 38.04 -22.74 -5.77
C ASN A 307 37.67 -21.84 -4.58
N GLN A 308 36.44 -21.33 -4.52
CA GLN A 308 35.88 -20.70 -3.32
C GLN A 308 34.82 -21.61 -2.69
N GLN A 309 34.74 -21.60 -1.37
CA GLN A 309 33.73 -22.36 -0.60
C GLN A 309 32.83 -21.43 0.23
N ASN A 310 33.14 -20.14 0.25
CA ASN A 310 32.47 -19.11 1.02
C ASN A 310 31.62 -18.17 0.14
N ASP A 311 31.49 -18.46 -1.15
CA ASP A 311 30.56 -17.84 -2.11
C ASP A 311 29.16 -18.45 -1.99
N THR A 312 28.68 -18.63 -0.76
CA THR A 312 27.38 -19.25 -0.47
C THR A 312 26.47 -18.33 0.31
N SER A 313 25.17 -18.56 0.21
CA SER A 313 24.16 -17.82 1.00
C SER A 313 23.01 -18.70 1.43
N ARG A 314 22.41 -18.38 2.57
CA ARG A 314 21.16 -18.99 3.07
C ARG A 314 19.95 -18.05 2.97
N LYS A 315 20.15 -16.83 2.47
CA LYS A 315 19.05 -15.88 2.27
C LYS A 315 18.16 -16.36 1.13
N ARG A 316 16.86 -16.07 1.20
CA ARG A 316 15.91 -16.39 0.12
C ARG A 316 16.34 -15.75 -1.20
N ASN A 317 16.59 -14.43 -1.20
CA ASN A 317 17.02 -13.66 -2.37
C ASN A 317 18.35 -12.95 -2.04
N PRO A 318 19.52 -13.54 -2.36
CA PRO A 318 20.82 -12.95 -2.05
C PRO A 318 21.29 -11.93 -3.09
N ILE A 319 22.27 -11.12 -2.72
CA ILE A 319 23.05 -10.27 -3.63
C ILE A 319 24.49 -10.74 -3.53
N PHE A 320 25.18 -10.88 -4.65
CA PHE A 320 26.58 -11.30 -4.71
C PHE A 320 27.36 -10.46 -5.72
N THR A 321 28.61 -10.13 -5.39
CA THR A 321 29.52 -9.40 -6.27
C THR A 321 30.65 -10.33 -6.70
N TYR A 322 30.72 -10.60 -8.00
CA TYR A 322 31.72 -11.46 -8.60
C TYR A 322 33.10 -10.77 -8.65
N PRO A 323 34.19 -11.54 -8.50
CA PRO A 323 35.54 -11.00 -8.52
C PRO A 323 36.01 -10.56 -9.92
N ASP A 324 35.46 -11.15 -10.98
CA ASP A 324 35.82 -10.85 -12.37
C ASP A 324 34.65 -11.16 -13.32
N THR A 325 34.82 -10.87 -14.61
CA THR A 325 33.86 -11.25 -15.66
C THR A 325 33.96 -12.73 -16.01
N GLY A 326 32.84 -13.34 -16.36
CA GLY A 326 32.79 -14.72 -16.83
C GLY A 326 31.38 -15.31 -16.80
N VAL A 327 31.29 -16.58 -17.20
CA VAL A 327 30.07 -17.38 -17.05
C VAL A 327 30.19 -18.18 -15.76
N TYR A 328 29.24 -17.99 -14.85
CA TYR A 328 29.17 -18.67 -13.57
C TYR A 328 27.95 -19.57 -13.53
N THR A 329 28.10 -20.82 -13.09
CA THR A 329 26.98 -21.76 -12.89
C THR A 329 26.53 -21.69 -11.44
N ILE A 330 25.39 -21.05 -11.21
CA ILE A 330 24.83 -20.83 -9.88
C ILE A 330 24.03 -22.07 -9.51
N THR A 331 24.18 -22.55 -8.28
CA THR A 331 23.39 -23.66 -7.73
C THR A 331 22.50 -23.19 -6.59
N LEU A 332 21.21 -23.54 -6.65
CA LEU A 332 20.25 -23.35 -5.57
C LEU A 332 19.73 -24.70 -5.10
N ILE A 333 20.02 -25.01 -3.83
CA ILE A 333 19.49 -26.17 -3.13
C ILE A 333 18.35 -25.72 -2.21
N SER A 334 17.15 -26.23 -2.48
CA SER A 334 15.99 -26.08 -1.61
C SER A 334 15.94 -27.26 -0.65
N ASN A 335 15.72 -26.99 0.65
CA ASN A 335 15.75 -27.99 1.73
C ASN A 335 17.07 -28.77 1.88
N PRO A 336 18.23 -28.11 1.89
CA PRO A 336 19.53 -28.77 1.89
C PRO A 336 19.68 -29.75 3.07
N GLY A 337 19.94 -31.03 2.76
CA GLY A 337 20.18 -32.08 3.75
C GLY A 337 18.93 -32.86 4.19
N LEU A 338 17.77 -32.60 3.59
CA LEU A 338 16.54 -33.34 3.84
C LEU A 338 16.23 -34.37 2.72
N PRO A 339 15.43 -35.42 2.97
CA PRO A 339 15.07 -36.40 1.95
C PRO A 339 14.36 -35.82 0.73
N CYS A 340 13.66 -34.69 0.89
CA CYS A 340 12.98 -33.94 -0.17
C CYS A 340 13.79 -32.73 -0.65
N THR A 341 15.12 -32.87 -0.71
CA THR A 341 15.97 -31.84 -1.30
C THR A 341 15.71 -31.77 -2.80
N ASP A 342 15.60 -30.56 -3.35
CA ASP A 342 15.66 -30.35 -4.79
C ASP A 342 16.71 -29.30 -5.15
N THR A 343 17.34 -29.46 -6.32
CA THR A 343 18.47 -28.64 -6.76
C THR A 343 18.23 -28.11 -8.16
N SER A 344 18.47 -26.82 -8.33
CA SER A 344 18.49 -26.17 -9.65
C SER A 344 19.83 -25.50 -9.89
N THR A 345 20.21 -25.44 -11.15
CA THR A 345 21.39 -24.71 -11.61
C THR A 345 21.00 -23.76 -12.73
N ASN A 346 21.66 -22.60 -12.80
CA ASN A 346 21.50 -21.69 -13.93
C ASN A 346 22.82 -20.98 -14.24
N ASP A 347 23.12 -20.77 -15.51
CA ASP A 347 24.33 -20.07 -15.95
C ASP A 347 24.06 -18.56 -16.03
N PHE A 348 24.93 -17.76 -15.42
CA PHE A 348 24.88 -16.30 -15.50
C PHE A 348 26.15 -15.78 -16.16
N HIS A 349 25.96 -14.97 -17.19
CA HIS A 349 26.99 -14.25 -17.93
C HIS A 349 27.21 -12.89 -17.24
N VAL A 350 28.28 -12.78 -16.47
CA VAL A 350 28.61 -11.59 -15.68
C VAL A 350 29.68 -10.79 -16.41
N TYR A 351 29.30 -9.64 -16.96
CA TYR A 351 30.21 -8.74 -17.67
C TYR A 351 30.25 -7.36 -16.99
N LYS A 352 31.35 -6.64 -17.21
CA LYS A 352 31.47 -5.26 -16.74
C LYS A 352 30.45 -4.36 -17.45
N LYS A 353 30.11 -3.26 -16.77
CA LYS A 353 29.12 -2.32 -17.26
C LYS A 353 29.58 -1.64 -18.55
N LEU A 354 28.74 -1.68 -19.58
CA LEU A 354 28.92 -0.96 -20.85
C LEU A 354 28.00 0.28 -20.87
N SER A 355 28.56 1.49 -20.98
CA SER A 355 27.81 2.74 -21.05
C SER A 355 28.59 3.80 -21.86
N PRO A 356 28.65 3.65 -23.19
CA PRO A 356 29.32 4.59 -24.08
C PRO A 356 28.57 5.94 -24.19
N ILE A 357 29.30 6.96 -24.61
CA ILE A 357 28.87 8.34 -24.84
C ILE A 357 29.47 8.79 -26.18
N LEU A 358 28.65 9.39 -27.04
CA LEU A 358 29.10 10.03 -28.27
C LEU A 358 29.39 11.52 -27.99
N ALA A 359 30.63 11.95 -28.19
CA ALA A 359 31.03 13.35 -28.06
C ALA A 359 31.39 13.94 -29.43
N ILE A 360 31.01 15.20 -29.63
CA ILE A 360 31.24 15.96 -30.87
C ILE A 360 32.14 17.16 -30.55
N GLU A 361 33.24 17.29 -31.27
CA GLU A 361 34.23 18.37 -31.13
C GLU A 361 34.48 19.02 -32.50
N GLY A 362 34.60 20.36 -32.59
CA GLY A 362 34.87 21.09 -33.85
C GLY A 362 33.83 22.16 -34.23
N GLN A 363 33.99 22.78 -35.40
CA GLN A 363 33.10 23.83 -35.92
C GLN A 363 32.08 23.27 -36.92
N THR A 364 30.79 23.57 -36.73
CA THR A 364 29.66 23.07 -37.53
C THR A 364 29.18 24.05 -38.63
N CYS A 365 30.11 24.82 -39.20
CA CYS A 365 29.86 25.90 -40.17
C CYS A 365 30.34 25.52 -41.57
N ILE A 366 29.63 25.99 -42.62
CA ILE A 366 29.82 25.57 -44.01
C ILE A 366 31.25 25.74 -44.53
N ASP A 367 31.99 26.75 -44.04
CA ASP A 367 33.29 27.10 -44.61
C ASP A 367 34.46 26.24 -44.08
N ALA A 368 34.22 25.40 -43.07
CA ALA A 368 35.20 24.42 -42.58
C ALA A 368 34.65 22.99 -42.49
N ASN A 369 33.36 22.80 -42.18
CA ASN A 369 32.64 21.52 -42.08
C ASN A 369 33.46 20.34 -41.51
N ASN A 370 34.37 20.57 -40.56
CA ASN A 370 35.30 19.56 -40.07
C ASN A 370 34.95 19.22 -38.63
N VAL A 371 34.27 18.07 -38.47
CA VAL A 371 33.78 17.59 -37.17
C VAL A 371 34.62 16.39 -36.73
N THR A 372 34.94 16.36 -35.44
CA THR A 372 35.58 15.23 -34.76
C THR A 372 34.57 14.54 -33.86
N PHE A 373 34.46 13.22 -34.00
CA PHE A 373 33.62 12.37 -33.17
C PHE A 373 34.49 11.53 -32.25
N VAL A 374 34.14 11.46 -30.97
CA VAL A 374 34.90 10.74 -29.95
C VAL A 374 33.95 9.87 -29.13
N ALA A 375 34.23 8.58 -29.04
CA ALA A 375 33.57 7.67 -28.12
C ALA A 375 34.15 7.91 -26.71
N ARG A 376 33.31 8.16 -25.72
CA ARG A 376 33.66 8.33 -24.30
C ARG A 376 32.76 7.43 -23.45
N GLY A 377 32.92 7.42 -22.12
CA GLY A 377 32.03 6.69 -21.20
C GLY A 377 32.70 5.49 -20.54
N LEU A 378 31.89 4.50 -20.16
CA LEU A 378 32.35 3.27 -19.48
C LEU A 378 32.42 2.11 -20.48
N TYR A 379 33.64 1.72 -20.85
CA TYR A 379 33.97 0.53 -21.63
C TYR A 379 35.44 0.19 -21.38
N GLU A 380 35.84 -1.03 -21.70
CA GLU A 380 37.23 -1.47 -21.54
C GLU A 380 38.14 -1.00 -22.69
N PRO A 381 39.46 -0.90 -22.49
CA PRO A 381 40.40 -0.46 -23.54
C PRO A 381 40.42 -1.34 -24.81
N TYR A 382 39.88 -2.55 -24.74
CA TYR A 382 39.75 -3.48 -25.86
C TYR A 382 38.37 -3.44 -26.54
N ALA A 383 37.47 -2.55 -26.11
CA ALA A 383 36.19 -2.36 -26.77
C ALA A 383 36.37 -2.00 -28.25
N SER A 384 35.46 -2.49 -29.07
CA SER A 384 35.43 -2.21 -30.50
C SER A 384 34.37 -1.15 -30.81
N PHE A 385 34.64 -0.32 -31.81
CA PHE A 385 33.77 0.78 -32.22
C PHE A 385 33.31 0.53 -33.66
N ASN A 386 32.07 0.87 -33.95
CA ASN A 386 31.54 0.91 -35.31
C ASN A 386 30.71 2.18 -35.47
N TRP A 387 31.29 3.15 -36.16
CA TRP A 387 30.67 4.41 -36.50
C TRP A 387 29.97 4.30 -37.86
N ASN A 388 28.78 4.89 -37.96
CA ASN A 388 28.10 5.15 -39.22
C ASN A 388 27.72 6.64 -39.28
N PHE A 389 28.38 7.38 -40.17
CA PHE A 389 28.17 8.81 -40.38
C PHE A 389 27.19 9.09 -41.55
N GLY A 390 26.65 8.05 -42.19
CA GLY A 390 25.76 8.19 -43.34
C GLY A 390 26.46 8.47 -44.67
N SER A 391 25.72 8.35 -45.77
CA SER A 391 26.25 8.44 -47.15
C SER A 391 26.67 9.85 -47.58
N SER A 392 26.21 10.88 -46.87
CA SER A 392 26.60 12.26 -47.11
C SER A 392 27.93 12.64 -46.49
N ALA A 393 28.51 11.81 -45.63
CA ALA A 393 29.83 12.05 -45.05
C ALA A 393 30.97 11.61 -45.99
N ASN A 394 32.09 12.34 -45.98
CA ASN A 394 33.31 11.97 -46.71
C ASN A 394 33.94 10.67 -46.20
N ILE A 395 33.80 10.39 -44.90
CA ILE A 395 34.10 9.11 -44.26
C ILE A 395 32.76 8.58 -43.77
N THR A 396 32.25 7.52 -44.40
CA THR A 396 30.91 7.00 -44.13
C THR A 396 30.85 6.10 -42.89
N SER A 397 31.97 5.49 -42.52
CA SER A 397 32.12 4.66 -41.32
C SER A 397 33.55 4.64 -40.80
N SER A 398 33.73 4.23 -39.55
CA SER A 398 35.04 4.09 -38.91
C SER A 398 34.98 3.11 -37.73
N THR A 399 36.12 2.56 -37.34
CA THR A 399 36.26 1.69 -36.16
C THR A 399 37.18 2.25 -35.09
N SER A 400 37.65 3.50 -35.25
CA SER A 400 38.47 4.19 -34.25
C SER A 400 37.61 4.75 -33.12
N ASP A 401 38.17 4.84 -31.92
CA ASP A 401 37.55 5.53 -30.77
C ASP A 401 37.39 7.05 -30.98
N SER A 402 38.29 7.66 -31.75
CA SER A 402 38.24 9.06 -32.18
C SER A 402 38.40 9.18 -33.71
N VAL A 403 37.48 9.91 -34.35
CA VAL A 403 37.44 10.09 -35.80
C VAL A 403 37.36 11.58 -36.12
N ALA A 404 38.47 12.17 -36.56
CA ALA A 404 38.55 13.56 -36.99
C ALA A 404 38.37 13.71 -38.51
N GLY A 405 38.01 14.90 -38.98
CA GLY A 405 37.97 15.18 -40.41
C GLY A 405 36.66 14.84 -41.11
N ILE A 406 35.55 14.66 -40.38
CA ILE A 406 34.26 14.33 -40.97
C ILE A 406 33.63 15.58 -41.58
N ILE A 407 33.31 15.52 -42.87
CA ILE A 407 32.70 16.57 -43.70
C ILE A 407 31.44 16.01 -44.37
N PHE A 408 30.31 16.71 -44.26
CA PHE A 408 29.05 16.32 -44.90
C PHE A 408 28.77 17.13 -46.17
N SER A 409 28.49 16.46 -47.29
CA SER A 409 28.35 17.06 -48.63
C SER A 409 26.97 17.63 -48.95
N GLY A 410 25.99 17.55 -48.03
CA GLY A 410 24.61 18.00 -48.25
C GLY A 410 24.35 19.47 -47.92
N GLY A 411 25.35 20.22 -47.44
CA GLY A 411 25.19 21.60 -46.97
C GLY A 411 24.54 21.68 -45.59
N ALA A 412 23.85 22.79 -45.31
CA ALA A 412 23.14 22.97 -44.04
C ALA A 412 22.01 21.95 -43.87
N GLY A 413 21.90 21.35 -42.69
CA GLY A 413 20.94 20.29 -42.41
C GLY A 413 21.32 19.43 -41.21
N THR A 414 20.51 18.42 -40.93
CA THR A 414 20.73 17.48 -39.83
C THR A 414 21.18 16.14 -40.38
N TYR A 415 22.27 15.61 -39.83
CA TYR A 415 22.88 14.35 -40.25
C TYR A 415 22.84 13.34 -39.10
N PRO A 416 22.27 12.14 -39.30
CA PRO A 416 22.29 11.10 -38.29
C PRO A 416 23.70 10.48 -38.21
N VAL A 417 24.19 10.31 -37.00
CA VAL A 417 25.42 9.59 -36.69
C VAL A 417 25.10 8.51 -35.69
N GLN A 418 25.54 7.30 -35.98
CA GLN A 418 25.39 6.16 -35.10
C GLN A 418 26.77 5.69 -34.63
N LEU A 419 26.88 5.38 -33.35
CA LEU A 419 28.02 4.69 -32.74
C LEU A 419 27.51 3.39 -32.12
N ILE A 420 28.05 2.26 -32.56
CA ILE A 420 27.90 0.99 -31.86
C ILE A 420 29.23 0.70 -31.15
N VAL A 421 29.19 0.55 -29.82
CA VAL A 421 30.33 0.08 -29.04
C VAL A 421 30.06 -1.35 -28.63
N SER A 422 31.02 -2.25 -28.87
CA SER A 422 30.88 -3.67 -28.54
C SER A 422 32.09 -4.16 -27.74
N GLN A 423 31.82 -4.87 -26.64
CA GLN A 423 32.81 -5.56 -25.81
C GLN A 423 32.20 -6.87 -25.32
N ASP A 424 32.97 -7.96 -25.32
CA ASP A 424 32.49 -9.30 -24.97
C ASP A 424 31.21 -9.66 -25.76
N GLU A 425 30.11 -10.01 -25.09
CA GLU A 425 28.79 -10.27 -25.72
C GLU A 425 27.87 -9.03 -25.71
N CYS A 426 28.39 -7.89 -25.27
CA CYS A 426 27.65 -6.65 -25.06
C CYS A 426 27.80 -5.72 -26.27
N SER A 427 26.70 -5.13 -26.72
CA SER A 427 26.74 -4.01 -27.65
C SER A 427 25.75 -2.93 -27.22
N ASP A 428 26.17 -1.67 -27.26
CA ASP A 428 25.29 -0.51 -27.05
C ASP A 428 25.35 0.40 -28.28
N THR A 429 24.20 0.96 -28.65
CA THR A 429 24.02 1.79 -29.85
C THR A 429 23.57 3.19 -29.45
N ILE A 430 24.32 4.18 -29.90
CA ILE A 430 24.02 5.59 -29.69
C ILE A 430 23.71 6.21 -31.04
N ASP A 431 22.50 6.74 -31.19
CA ASP A 431 22.11 7.56 -32.32
C ASP A 431 22.11 9.04 -31.91
N GLN A 432 22.83 9.88 -32.65
CA GLN A 432 22.90 11.32 -32.42
C GLN A 432 22.74 12.09 -33.72
N GLN A 433 22.04 13.23 -33.64
CA GLN A 433 21.88 14.15 -34.76
C GLN A 433 22.93 15.27 -34.70
N VAL A 434 23.67 15.45 -35.79
CA VAL A 434 24.60 16.56 -35.98
C VAL A 434 23.97 17.60 -36.89
N VAL A 435 23.90 18.85 -36.42
CA VAL A 435 23.28 19.95 -37.17
C VAL A 435 24.38 20.84 -37.77
N LEU A 436 24.38 20.98 -39.09
CA LEU A 436 25.19 21.95 -39.83
C LEU A 436 24.35 23.18 -40.18
N TYR A 437 24.89 24.37 -39.95
CA TYR A 437 24.18 25.64 -40.14
C TYR A 437 24.51 26.31 -41.49
N PRO A 438 23.54 26.99 -42.15
CA PRO A 438 23.81 27.73 -43.39
C PRO A 438 24.66 28.97 -43.12
N ASN A 439 25.38 29.50 -44.12
CA ASN A 439 26.05 30.80 -43.98
C ASN A 439 25.01 31.94 -44.00
N PRO A 440 25.21 33.02 -43.23
CA PRO A 440 24.31 34.17 -43.24
C PRO A 440 24.37 34.91 -44.58
N THR A 441 23.26 35.50 -45.05
CA THR A 441 23.25 36.44 -46.20
C THR A 441 22.98 37.87 -45.75
N ILE A 442 23.36 38.87 -46.56
CA ILE A 442 23.21 40.31 -46.27
C ILE A 442 22.68 41.08 -47.49
N ASP A 443 21.65 41.92 -47.27
CA ASP A 443 21.15 42.98 -48.19
C ASP A 443 20.26 43.95 -47.38
N PHE A 444 19.82 45.07 -47.98
CA PHE A 444 18.85 45.98 -47.39
C PHE A 444 17.99 46.76 -48.39
N THR A 445 16.86 47.29 -47.95
CA THR A 445 15.99 48.20 -48.73
C THR A 445 15.71 49.51 -47.98
N TYR A 446 15.16 50.52 -48.68
CA TYR A 446 14.81 51.83 -48.12
C TYR A 446 13.50 52.39 -48.70
N SER A 447 12.78 53.24 -47.96
CA SER A 447 11.44 53.72 -48.30
C SER A 447 11.40 54.84 -49.36
N ASP A 448 12.25 55.86 -49.22
CA ASP A 448 12.19 57.09 -50.03
C ASP A 448 13.60 57.51 -50.50
N SER A 449 13.71 58.05 -51.71
CA SER A 449 15.00 58.42 -52.32
C SER A 449 15.13 59.90 -52.68
N ALA A 450 14.07 60.71 -52.58
CA ALA A 450 14.09 62.14 -52.88
C ALA A 450 12.99 62.91 -52.11
N GLY A 451 13.29 64.06 -51.51
CA GLY A 451 12.27 64.85 -50.79
C GLY A 451 12.78 66.13 -50.11
N CYS A 452 11.89 66.81 -49.39
CA CYS A 452 12.22 67.98 -48.56
C CYS A 452 12.93 67.56 -47.28
N TYR A 453 13.89 68.35 -46.77
CA TYR A 453 14.42 68.11 -45.42
C TYR A 453 13.40 68.60 -44.37
N PRO A 454 13.25 67.90 -43.22
CA PRO A 454 13.88 66.63 -42.88
C PRO A 454 13.24 65.45 -43.64
N LEU A 455 14.08 64.62 -44.29
CA LEU A 455 13.61 63.42 -44.99
C LEU A 455 13.87 62.19 -44.12
N PRO A 456 12.83 61.60 -43.49
CA PRO A 456 12.97 60.32 -42.81
C PRO A 456 13.06 59.20 -43.84
N VAL A 457 14.09 58.36 -43.70
CA VAL A 457 14.30 57.18 -44.53
C VAL A 457 14.37 55.97 -43.63
N ASN A 458 13.50 54.99 -43.89
CA ASN A 458 13.50 53.73 -43.15
C ASN A 458 14.34 52.70 -43.88
N PHE A 459 15.34 52.14 -43.21
CA PHE A 459 16.16 51.06 -43.73
C PHE A 459 15.71 49.73 -43.17
N THR A 460 15.59 48.73 -44.05
CA THR A 460 15.22 47.37 -43.65
C THR A 460 16.36 46.42 -44.01
N SER A 461 16.96 45.78 -43.01
CA SER A 461 17.90 44.69 -43.25
C SER A 461 17.14 43.47 -43.77
N LEU A 462 17.60 42.95 -44.89
CA LEU A 462 17.18 41.68 -45.46
C LEU A 462 18.17 40.54 -45.13
N ALA A 463 19.01 40.74 -44.10
CA ALA A 463 19.94 39.71 -43.68
C ALA A 463 19.18 38.46 -43.22
N THR A 464 19.60 37.29 -43.71
CA THR A 464 19.07 35.99 -43.26
C THR A 464 20.13 35.29 -42.42
N PRO A 465 20.10 35.45 -41.07
CA PRO A 465 21.12 34.91 -40.21
C PRO A 465 20.85 33.44 -39.85
N ASN A 466 21.92 32.72 -39.53
CA ASN A 466 21.89 31.34 -39.02
C ASN A 466 21.92 31.24 -37.48
N SER A 467 22.15 32.37 -36.82
CA SER A 467 22.39 32.54 -35.38
C SER A 467 22.08 34.00 -35.00
N ALA A 468 22.21 34.40 -33.74
CA ALA A 468 21.97 35.81 -33.40
C ALA A 468 23.04 36.70 -34.08
N ILE A 469 22.60 37.78 -34.75
CA ILE A 469 23.48 38.75 -35.42
C ILE A 469 23.36 40.14 -34.80
N VAL A 470 24.47 40.85 -34.73
CA VAL A 470 24.52 42.29 -34.48
C VAL A 470 24.63 43.03 -35.81
N HIS A 471 23.97 44.18 -35.89
CA HIS A 471 23.97 45.04 -37.08
C HIS A 471 24.80 46.29 -36.79
N GLN A 472 25.34 46.90 -37.84
CA GLN A 472 26.02 48.18 -37.80
C GLN A 472 25.78 48.90 -39.13
N TRP A 473 25.09 50.03 -39.07
CA TRP A 473 24.75 50.88 -40.19
C TRP A 473 25.60 52.14 -40.19
N ASP A 474 25.94 52.65 -41.37
CA ASP A 474 26.48 53.99 -41.60
C ASP A 474 25.61 54.65 -42.68
N PHE A 475 25.06 55.84 -42.38
CA PHE A 475 24.14 56.55 -43.26
C PHE A 475 24.82 57.57 -44.19
N GLY A 476 26.16 57.68 -44.13
CA GLY A 476 26.93 58.55 -45.02
C GLY A 476 26.92 60.04 -44.67
N ASP A 477 26.18 60.45 -43.64
CA ASP A 477 26.18 61.80 -43.05
C ASP A 477 26.97 61.88 -41.73
N GLY A 478 27.65 60.79 -41.36
CA GLY A 478 28.40 60.64 -40.11
C GLY A 478 27.59 59.99 -38.98
N ALA A 479 26.29 59.73 -39.16
CA ALA A 479 25.49 58.97 -38.22
C ALA A 479 25.55 57.46 -38.49
N SER A 480 25.39 56.67 -37.43
CA SER A 480 25.40 55.21 -37.48
C SER A 480 24.33 54.60 -36.57
N SER A 481 24.01 53.32 -36.75
CA SER A 481 23.05 52.60 -35.90
C SER A 481 23.42 51.14 -35.74
N SER A 482 23.10 50.54 -34.59
CA SER A 482 23.23 49.10 -34.37
C SER A 482 21.89 48.34 -34.45
N LEU A 483 20.79 49.04 -34.79
CA LEU A 483 19.47 48.44 -34.89
C LEU A 483 19.35 47.59 -36.16
N LYS A 484 18.48 46.56 -36.13
CA LYS A 484 18.22 45.72 -37.31
C LYS A 484 17.61 46.52 -38.48
N ASN A 485 16.57 47.31 -38.19
CA ASN A 485 15.85 48.13 -39.18
C ASN A 485 15.79 49.58 -38.68
N PRO A 486 16.86 50.37 -38.83
CA PRO A 486 16.89 51.72 -38.32
C PRO A 486 16.06 52.66 -39.20
N SER A 487 15.52 53.69 -38.57
CA SER A 487 15.06 54.90 -39.25
C SER A 487 16.13 55.96 -39.09
N HIS A 488 16.46 56.66 -40.16
CA HIS A 488 17.38 57.79 -40.11
C HIS A 488 16.77 58.99 -40.82
N THR A 489 16.91 60.16 -40.20
CA THR A 489 16.36 61.40 -40.73
C THR A 489 17.50 62.31 -41.14
N TYR A 490 17.57 62.59 -42.42
CA TYR A 490 18.56 63.48 -42.96
C TYR A 490 18.09 64.93 -42.85
N LEU A 491 18.91 65.76 -42.18
CA LEU A 491 18.55 67.13 -41.77
C LEU A 491 19.18 68.22 -42.63
N ALA A 492 20.03 67.85 -43.58
CA ALA A 492 20.70 68.78 -44.48
C ALA A 492 20.50 68.36 -45.93
N ASN A 493 20.41 69.35 -46.81
CA ASN A 493 20.34 69.15 -48.24
C ASN A 493 21.63 68.47 -48.76
N GLY A 494 21.51 67.44 -49.59
CA GLY A 494 22.66 66.69 -50.09
C GLY A 494 22.32 65.31 -50.67
N PHE A 495 23.35 64.60 -51.11
CA PHE A 495 23.31 63.20 -51.56
C PHE A 495 24.07 62.30 -50.58
N TYR A 496 23.51 61.15 -50.18
CA TYR A 496 24.10 60.26 -49.17
C TYR A 496 24.24 58.79 -49.62
N ASP A 497 25.35 58.15 -49.23
CA ASP A 497 25.68 56.73 -49.42
C ASP A 497 25.34 55.95 -48.13
N VAL A 498 24.83 54.71 -48.21
CA VAL A 498 24.44 53.93 -47.02
C VAL A 498 25.12 52.56 -46.99
N GLU A 499 25.69 52.18 -45.84
CA GLU A 499 26.38 50.93 -45.56
C GLU A 499 25.70 50.12 -44.44
N LEU A 500 25.69 48.79 -44.57
CA LEU A 500 25.29 47.83 -43.53
C LEU A 500 26.39 46.76 -43.34
N THR A 501 26.82 46.56 -42.10
CA THR A 501 27.68 45.47 -41.62
C THR A 501 26.93 44.59 -40.61
N ILE A 502 27.05 43.26 -40.69
CA ILE A 502 26.50 42.31 -39.70
C ILE A 502 27.58 41.37 -39.15
N ARG A 503 27.43 40.93 -37.89
CA ARG A 503 28.29 39.92 -37.26
C ARG A 503 27.47 38.91 -36.44
N THR A 504 27.69 37.62 -36.61
CA THR A 504 27.06 36.55 -35.80
C THR A 504 27.73 36.42 -34.41
N THR A 505 26.95 36.06 -33.39
CA THR A 505 27.41 36.02 -31.98
C THR A 505 27.53 34.62 -31.38
N ASP A 506 26.95 33.60 -32.00
CA ASP A 506 26.97 32.22 -31.50
C ASP A 506 27.05 31.21 -32.66
N LYS A 507 27.56 30.01 -32.37
CA LYS A 507 27.77 28.90 -33.33
C LYS A 507 28.83 29.21 -34.39
N CYS A 508 28.49 30.02 -35.39
CA CYS A 508 29.30 30.32 -36.57
C CYS A 508 29.62 31.81 -36.62
N ILE A 509 30.74 32.23 -36.04
CA ILE A 509 31.14 33.65 -35.97
C ILE A 509 31.72 34.09 -37.32
N ASP A 510 31.05 35.02 -37.98
CA ASP A 510 31.43 35.60 -39.28
C ASP A 510 30.97 37.08 -39.36
N THR A 511 31.55 37.86 -40.28
CA THR A 511 31.25 39.30 -40.50
C THR A 511 31.08 39.62 -41.99
N LEU A 512 29.96 40.28 -42.35
CA LEU A 512 29.63 40.65 -43.74
C LEU A 512 29.27 42.15 -43.86
N THR A 513 29.60 42.80 -44.99
CA THR A 513 29.37 44.24 -45.24
C THR A 513 28.84 44.52 -46.67
N ILE A 514 27.88 45.46 -46.82
CA ILE A 514 27.30 45.91 -48.11
C ILE A 514 27.08 47.44 -48.16
N ILE A 515 27.31 48.10 -49.32
CA ILE A 515 27.19 49.57 -49.52
C ILE A 515 26.31 49.91 -50.75
N LYS A 516 25.39 50.88 -50.64
CA LYS A 516 24.62 51.47 -51.76
C LYS A 516 24.88 52.98 -51.88
N LYS A 517 25.33 53.44 -53.05
CA LYS A 517 25.83 54.82 -53.26
C LYS A 517 24.78 55.80 -53.77
N SER A 518 24.78 57.02 -53.22
CA SER A 518 24.03 58.22 -53.60
C SER A 518 22.53 57.97 -53.72
N VAL A 519 21.98 57.21 -52.78
CA VAL A 519 20.62 56.69 -52.83
C VAL A 519 19.56 57.64 -52.26
N ILE A 520 19.97 58.69 -51.54
CA ILE A 520 19.09 59.69 -50.90
C ILE A 520 19.39 61.10 -51.46
N ASP A 521 18.37 61.83 -51.93
CA ASP A 521 18.41 63.22 -52.44
C ASP A 521 17.49 64.16 -51.63
N ILE A 522 17.98 65.34 -51.20
CA ILE A 522 17.25 66.20 -50.26
C ILE A 522 17.23 67.68 -50.70
N SER A 523 16.02 68.25 -50.80
CA SER A 523 15.68 69.62 -51.23
C SER A 523 14.97 70.46 -50.12
N LEU A 524 14.50 71.69 -50.43
CA LEU A 524 14.00 72.77 -49.54
C LEU A 524 13.08 72.35 -48.34
N ASP A 525 12.95 73.22 -47.33
CA ASP A 525 12.28 72.98 -46.03
C ASP A 525 10.77 73.28 -46.00
N SER A 526 9.91 72.26 -46.09
CA SER A 526 8.46 72.43 -45.89
C SER A 526 8.03 72.45 -44.42
N SER A 527 8.92 72.15 -43.47
CA SER A 527 8.57 72.02 -42.04
C SER A 527 8.20 73.33 -41.34
N LYS A 528 8.33 74.47 -42.03
CA LYS A 528 7.95 75.79 -41.53
C LYS A 528 6.49 76.16 -41.81
N ASN A 529 5.81 75.46 -42.72
CA ASN A 529 4.39 75.68 -42.99
C ASN A 529 3.54 74.98 -41.92
N LYS A 530 2.65 75.71 -41.25
CA LYS A 530 1.82 75.21 -40.16
C LYS A 530 0.45 75.87 -40.18
N VAL A 531 -0.61 75.09 -40.38
CA VAL A 531 -1.98 75.58 -40.13
C VAL A 531 -2.15 75.65 -38.62
N ASN A 532 -2.64 76.78 -38.14
CA ASN A 532 -3.09 76.86 -36.77
C ASN A 532 -4.32 77.74 -36.69
N TYR A 533 -5.22 77.38 -35.78
CA TYR A 533 -6.32 78.23 -35.41
C TYR A 533 -6.81 77.91 -34.00
N SER A 534 -7.43 78.89 -33.37
CA SER A 534 -8.06 78.76 -32.05
C SER A 534 -9.54 79.07 -32.10
N TYR A 535 -10.24 78.64 -31.06
CA TYR A 535 -11.62 79.01 -30.82
C TYR A 535 -11.89 79.23 -29.35
N THR A 536 -12.92 80.01 -29.03
CA THR A 536 -13.19 80.46 -27.66
C THR A 536 -13.70 79.37 -26.73
N ASP A 537 -14.53 78.42 -27.23
CA ASP A 537 -15.20 77.41 -26.41
C ASP A 537 -15.18 76.05 -27.12
N SER A 538 -14.73 74.96 -26.46
CA SER A 538 -14.50 73.64 -27.08
C SER A 538 -15.50 72.54 -26.69
N ALA A 539 -16.27 72.75 -25.63
CA ALA A 539 -17.35 71.86 -25.22
C ALA A 539 -18.28 72.59 -24.25
N GLY A 540 -19.57 72.24 -24.27
CA GLY A 540 -20.54 72.84 -23.35
C GLY A 540 -21.95 72.28 -23.54
N CYS A 541 -22.89 72.75 -22.73
CA CYS A 541 -24.30 72.40 -22.88
C CYS A 541 -24.93 73.24 -24.01
N TYR A 542 -25.89 72.67 -24.74
CA TYR A 542 -26.62 73.39 -25.79
C TYR A 542 -27.45 74.57 -25.21
N PRO A 543 -27.52 75.77 -25.86
CA PRO A 543 -26.78 76.27 -27.04
C PRO A 543 -25.41 76.90 -26.75
N LEU A 544 -24.45 76.71 -27.67
CA LEU A 544 -23.05 77.13 -27.50
C LEU A 544 -22.54 78.04 -28.65
N PRO A 545 -22.30 79.34 -28.42
CA PRO A 545 -21.64 80.24 -29.37
C PRO A 545 -20.11 80.12 -29.33
N VAL A 546 -19.45 80.13 -30.50
CA VAL A 546 -18.00 79.90 -30.64
C VAL A 546 -17.38 80.89 -31.64
N GLN A 547 -16.27 81.53 -31.30
CA GLN A 547 -15.49 82.39 -32.19
C GLN A 547 -14.24 81.66 -32.67
N PHE A 548 -13.89 81.74 -33.97
CA PHE A 548 -12.69 81.13 -34.57
C PHE A 548 -11.66 82.18 -35.01
N LEU A 549 -10.37 81.87 -34.86
CA LEU A 549 -9.23 82.75 -35.18
C LEU A 549 -8.11 81.97 -35.88
N ASN A 550 -7.69 82.38 -37.08
CA ASN A 550 -6.56 81.82 -37.84
C ASN A 550 -5.21 82.36 -37.35
N HIS A 551 -4.25 81.45 -37.15
CA HIS A 551 -2.86 81.68 -36.71
C HIS A 551 -1.83 80.92 -37.57
N SER A 552 -2.17 80.61 -38.82
CA SER A 552 -1.33 79.79 -39.69
C SER A 552 -0.05 80.51 -40.11
N VAL A 553 1.06 79.78 -40.20
CA VAL A 553 2.39 80.24 -40.68
C VAL A 553 2.69 79.54 -41.99
N TYR A 554 3.09 80.26 -43.03
CA TYR A 554 3.47 79.66 -44.31
C TYR A 554 4.34 80.59 -45.14
N GLU A 555 5.17 80.03 -46.01
CA GLU A 555 6.03 80.78 -46.94
C GLU A 555 5.35 80.90 -48.32
N GLY A 556 5.03 82.13 -48.74
CA GLY A 556 4.36 82.44 -50.01
C GLY A 556 2.91 82.95 -49.84
N ASN A 557 2.13 82.94 -50.93
CA ASN A 557 0.71 83.33 -50.92
C ASN A 557 -0.20 82.11 -50.63
N ALA A 558 -1.33 82.31 -49.94
CA ALA A 558 -2.29 81.25 -49.63
C ALA A 558 -3.77 81.69 -49.59
N THR A 559 -4.69 80.72 -49.59
CA THR A 559 -6.16 80.90 -49.48
C THR A 559 -6.76 80.07 -48.34
N PHE A 560 -7.97 80.43 -47.84
CA PHE A 560 -8.61 79.83 -46.65
C PHE A 560 -10.00 79.24 -46.91
N LEU A 561 -10.32 78.12 -46.24
CA LEU A 561 -11.66 77.53 -46.20
C LEU A 561 -11.96 76.91 -44.83
N TRP A 562 -13.02 77.37 -44.19
CA TRP A 562 -13.56 76.87 -42.93
C TRP A 562 -14.81 76.00 -43.13
N ASP A 563 -14.88 74.88 -42.41
CA ASP A 563 -16.09 74.04 -42.26
C ASP A 563 -16.37 73.86 -40.76
N PHE A 564 -17.59 74.13 -40.31
CA PHE A 564 -17.96 74.05 -38.90
C PHE A 564 -18.53 72.70 -38.47
N GLY A 565 -18.75 71.78 -39.42
CA GLY A 565 -19.17 70.40 -39.15
C GLY A 565 -20.67 70.20 -38.94
N ASP A 566 -21.46 71.27 -39.00
CA ASP A 566 -22.94 71.24 -38.94
C ASP A 566 -23.61 71.48 -40.30
N GLY A 567 -22.83 71.44 -41.37
CA GLY A 567 -23.24 71.73 -42.74
C GLY A 567 -23.04 73.17 -43.19
N THR A 568 -22.47 74.03 -42.35
CA THR A 568 -22.17 75.45 -42.67
C THR A 568 -20.66 75.72 -42.82
N THR A 569 -20.27 76.69 -43.67
CA THR A 569 -18.87 76.99 -44.03
C THR A 569 -18.56 78.48 -44.10
N SER A 570 -17.26 78.85 -44.17
CA SER A 570 -16.80 80.25 -44.36
C SER A 570 -15.46 80.34 -45.10
N THR A 571 -15.21 81.39 -45.88
CA THR A 571 -13.89 81.69 -46.49
C THR A 571 -13.20 82.89 -45.84
N THR A 572 -13.86 83.51 -44.87
CA THR A 572 -13.29 84.62 -44.09
C THR A 572 -12.21 84.07 -43.16
N GLU A 573 -11.10 84.79 -43.03
CA GLU A 573 -9.96 84.35 -42.23
C GLU A 573 -10.30 84.06 -40.74
N ASN A 574 -11.21 84.85 -40.12
CA ASN A 574 -11.57 84.75 -38.69
C ASN A 574 -13.11 84.79 -38.44
N PRO A 575 -13.86 83.67 -38.56
CA PRO A 575 -15.34 83.66 -38.49
C PRO A 575 -15.94 83.39 -37.07
N ARG A 576 -17.24 83.69 -36.87
CA ARG A 576 -18.02 83.37 -35.63
C ARG A 576 -19.21 82.46 -35.95
N HIS A 577 -19.49 81.46 -35.11
CA HIS A 577 -20.54 80.45 -35.34
C HIS A 577 -21.28 80.02 -34.05
N THR A 578 -22.55 79.59 -34.12
CA THR A 578 -23.34 79.14 -32.95
C THR A 578 -23.96 77.78 -33.20
N TYR A 579 -23.73 76.83 -32.29
CA TYR A 579 -24.20 75.45 -32.42
C TYR A 579 -25.48 75.19 -31.61
N THR A 580 -26.47 74.59 -32.27
CA THR A 580 -27.84 74.48 -31.71
C THR A 580 -28.40 73.07 -31.53
N ALA A 581 -27.58 72.02 -31.55
CA ALA A 581 -28.02 70.67 -31.22
C ALA A 581 -26.92 69.90 -30.47
N ASN A 582 -27.30 68.89 -29.70
CA ASN A 582 -26.35 68.00 -29.06
C ASN A 582 -25.66 67.12 -30.12
N GLY A 583 -24.37 66.85 -29.91
CA GLY A 583 -23.55 66.15 -30.88
C GLY A 583 -22.11 66.64 -30.88
N TYR A 584 -21.32 66.03 -31.76
CA TYR A 584 -19.93 66.40 -32.00
C TYR A 584 -19.83 67.07 -33.37
N TYR A 585 -19.09 68.17 -33.42
CA TYR A 585 -18.87 68.92 -34.65
C TYR A 585 -17.38 69.01 -34.96
N ASN A 586 -17.01 68.57 -36.16
CA ASN A 586 -15.66 68.68 -36.67
C ASN A 586 -15.48 70.07 -37.27
N VAL A 587 -14.46 70.80 -36.84
CA VAL A 587 -14.15 72.10 -37.44
C VAL A 587 -12.88 71.94 -38.26
N SER A 588 -12.88 72.39 -39.51
CA SER A 588 -11.66 72.41 -40.33
C SER A 588 -11.33 73.79 -40.85
N LEU A 589 -10.03 74.08 -40.97
CA LEU A 589 -9.45 75.17 -41.73
C LEU A 589 -8.44 74.59 -42.73
N ALA A 590 -8.66 74.79 -44.03
CA ALA A 590 -7.69 74.49 -45.08
C ALA A 590 -6.97 75.76 -45.54
N VAL A 591 -5.63 75.68 -45.63
CA VAL A 591 -4.73 76.72 -46.13
C VAL A 591 -3.90 76.15 -47.29
N THR A 592 -3.99 76.75 -48.47
CA THR A 592 -3.27 76.23 -49.66
C THR A 592 -2.22 77.20 -50.17
N THR A 593 -0.95 76.80 -50.14
CA THR A 593 0.16 77.53 -50.79
C THR A 593 0.16 77.29 -52.30
N THR A 594 0.65 78.26 -53.08
CA THR A 594 0.43 78.25 -54.54
C THR A 594 1.68 78.04 -55.44
N GLU A 595 2.89 77.71 -54.92
CA GLU A 595 4.12 77.52 -55.75
C GLU A 595 5.12 76.42 -55.29
N LYS A 596 5.82 75.75 -56.27
CA LYS A 596 6.88 74.68 -56.23
C LYS A 596 6.68 73.48 -55.29
N CYS A 597 6.46 73.69 -54.01
CA CYS A 597 5.95 72.71 -53.06
C CYS A 597 4.49 73.10 -52.80
N ILE A 598 3.61 72.83 -53.78
CA ILE A 598 2.18 73.13 -53.64
C ILE A 598 1.64 72.24 -52.54
N GLU A 599 1.37 72.86 -51.41
CA GLU A 599 0.92 72.17 -50.24
C GLU A 599 -0.37 72.81 -49.76
N THR A 600 -1.43 72.00 -49.76
CA THR A 600 -2.62 72.27 -48.96
C THR A 600 -2.39 71.62 -47.62
N PHE A 601 -2.19 72.46 -46.63
CA PHE A 601 -2.13 72.05 -45.25
C PHE A 601 -3.48 72.45 -44.68
N SER A 602 -4.17 71.50 -44.08
CA SER A 602 -5.43 71.73 -43.40
C SER A 602 -5.29 71.25 -41.98
N LEU A 603 -5.99 71.93 -41.10
CA LEU A 603 -6.17 71.46 -39.74
C LEU A 603 -7.66 71.25 -39.58
N GLN A 604 -8.07 69.99 -39.49
CA GLN A 604 -9.37 69.62 -38.96
C GLN A 604 -9.17 69.23 -37.50
N LYS A 605 -9.85 69.92 -36.61
CA LYS A 605 -10.06 69.47 -35.25
C LYS A 605 -11.37 68.69 -35.26
N ASP A 606 -11.25 67.37 -35.34
CA ASP A 606 -12.38 66.46 -35.18
C ASP A 606 -13.00 66.65 -33.81
N SER A 607 -14.33 66.67 -33.74
CA SER A 607 -15.07 66.88 -32.50
C SER A 607 -14.60 68.15 -31.77
N ALA A 608 -14.12 69.15 -32.53
CA ALA A 608 -13.59 70.41 -32.04
C ALA A 608 -14.52 71.04 -31.00
N ILE A 609 -15.82 70.89 -31.27
CA ILE A 609 -16.92 71.37 -30.45
C ILE A 609 -17.79 70.17 -30.09
N TYR A 610 -17.98 69.92 -28.79
CA TYR A 610 -18.91 68.92 -28.28
C TYR A 610 -20.05 69.54 -27.50
N ILE A 611 -21.25 69.01 -27.71
CA ILE A 611 -22.47 69.47 -27.07
C ILE A 611 -23.19 68.28 -26.42
N SER A 612 -23.26 68.24 -25.09
CA SER A 612 -23.80 67.12 -24.27
C SER A 612 -25.28 67.26 -23.87
N LEU A 613 -25.91 66.12 -23.53
CA LEU A 613 -27.16 66.01 -22.75
C LEU A 613 -26.86 65.86 -21.23
N ASP A 614 -27.87 66.01 -20.36
CA ASP A 614 -27.78 66.06 -18.87
C ASP A 614 -27.58 64.68 -18.19
N SER A 615 -26.74 64.57 -17.15
CA SER A 615 -26.20 63.33 -16.55
C SER A 615 -27.08 62.65 -15.49
N SER A 616 -28.34 63.06 -15.34
CA SER A 616 -29.20 62.71 -14.19
C SER A 616 -29.86 61.31 -14.21
N LEU A 617 -29.49 60.40 -15.12
CA LEU A 617 -30.17 59.09 -15.34
C LEU A 617 -29.32 57.83 -15.08
N ASN A 618 -28.06 57.94 -14.66
CA ASN A 618 -27.15 56.80 -14.44
C ASN A 618 -27.45 56.04 -13.11
N GLU A 619 -27.43 54.69 -13.10
CA GLU A 619 -27.70 53.84 -11.93
C GLU A 619 -26.78 52.60 -11.86
N ILE A 620 -26.16 52.34 -10.70
CA ILE A 620 -25.27 51.18 -10.47
C ILE A 620 -25.97 50.04 -9.73
N LYS A 621 -25.85 48.80 -10.22
CA LYS A 621 -26.45 47.58 -9.64
C LYS A 621 -25.62 46.33 -9.92
N PHE A 622 -25.54 45.41 -8.96
CA PHE A 622 -24.94 44.09 -9.18
C PHE A 622 -25.49 42.97 -8.28
N GLY A 623 -25.32 41.72 -8.74
CA GLY A 623 -25.67 40.48 -8.04
C GLY A 623 -24.43 39.63 -7.67
N ILE A 624 -24.59 38.79 -6.65
CA ILE A 624 -23.55 37.86 -6.14
C ILE A 624 -24.19 36.50 -5.93
N SER A 625 -23.54 35.40 -6.33
CA SER A 625 -24.02 34.05 -6.07
C SER A 625 -22.88 33.01 -6.02
N PRO A 626 -22.84 32.12 -5.01
CA PRO A 626 -23.61 32.19 -3.75
C PRO A 626 -23.11 33.33 -2.84
N THR A 627 -23.91 33.77 -1.87
CA THR A 627 -23.52 34.80 -0.88
C THR A 627 -22.90 34.21 0.40
N GLU A 628 -23.00 32.90 0.59
CA GLU A 628 -22.33 32.15 1.66
C GLU A 628 -21.68 30.89 1.07
N ALA A 629 -20.44 30.59 1.44
CA ALA A 629 -19.72 29.41 0.96
C ALA A 629 -18.56 28.98 1.88
N CYS A 630 -18.05 27.76 1.66
CA CYS A 630 -16.80 27.30 2.29
C CYS A 630 -15.58 27.76 1.47
N PRO A 631 -14.39 27.92 2.09
CA PRO A 631 -13.13 28.18 1.42
C PRO A 631 -12.94 27.30 0.18
N GLY A 632 -12.46 27.89 -0.92
CA GLY A 632 -12.24 27.17 -2.17
C GLY A 632 -13.46 27.09 -3.11
N THR A 633 -14.64 27.59 -2.71
CA THR A 633 -15.83 27.63 -3.57
C THR A 633 -15.81 28.89 -4.47
N PRO A 634 -15.95 28.78 -5.80
CA PRO A 634 -16.02 29.94 -6.69
C PRO A 634 -17.31 30.76 -6.48
N ILE A 635 -17.17 32.07 -6.30
CA ILE A 635 -18.26 33.04 -6.20
C ILE A 635 -18.37 33.84 -7.50
N MET A 636 -19.58 33.97 -8.02
CA MET A 636 -19.86 34.69 -9.26
C MET A 636 -20.42 36.10 -8.98
N PHE A 637 -19.95 37.07 -9.75
CA PHE A 637 -20.39 38.47 -9.69
C PHE A 637 -21.00 38.87 -11.04
N LEU A 638 -22.23 39.38 -11.00
CA LEU A 638 -23.00 39.73 -12.20
C LEU A 638 -23.39 41.21 -12.15
N ASP A 639 -22.90 41.99 -13.10
CA ASP A 639 -23.30 43.38 -13.32
C ASP A 639 -24.72 43.48 -13.88
N SER A 640 -25.50 44.43 -13.37
CA SER A 640 -26.84 44.78 -13.87
C SER A 640 -27.09 46.31 -13.88
N SER A 641 -26.01 47.09 -13.97
CA SER A 641 -26.04 48.56 -13.97
C SER A 641 -26.60 49.15 -15.28
N PHE A 642 -27.11 50.39 -15.20
CA PHE A 642 -27.58 51.17 -16.36
C PHE A 642 -26.82 52.50 -16.43
N TYR A 643 -26.18 52.77 -17.57
CA TYR A 643 -25.45 54.01 -17.82
C TYR A 643 -25.31 54.24 -19.34
N GLU A 644 -25.18 55.49 -19.78
CA GLU A 644 -24.90 55.82 -21.18
C GLU A 644 -23.38 55.82 -21.48
N GLY A 645 -23.02 55.31 -22.66
CA GLY A 645 -21.63 55.23 -23.10
C GLY A 645 -20.89 54.00 -22.60
N SER A 646 -19.58 54.14 -22.35
CA SER A 646 -18.72 53.08 -21.82
C SER A 646 -18.32 53.37 -20.39
N ALA A 647 -18.31 52.33 -19.55
CA ALA A 647 -17.79 52.41 -18.18
C ALA A 647 -16.61 51.47 -18.02
N ASP A 648 -15.67 51.87 -17.17
CA ASP A 648 -14.66 50.96 -16.63
C ASP A 648 -15.18 50.33 -15.33
N TYR A 649 -14.95 49.02 -15.20
CA TYR A 649 -15.30 48.26 -14.01
C TYR A 649 -14.10 48.17 -13.08
N PHE A 650 -14.34 48.45 -11.80
CA PHE A 650 -13.39 48.19 -10.74
C PHE A 650 -14.12 47.45 -9.63
N TRP A 651 -14.02 46.13 -9.68
CA TRP A 651 -14.44 45.26 -8.60
C TRP A 651 -13.37 45.24 -7.52
N ASP A 652 -13.79 45.45 -6.29
CA ASP A 652 -13.02 45.14 -5.09
C ASP A 652 -13.70 44.00 -4.37
N PHE A 653 -13.00 42.87 -4.25
CA PHE A 653 -13.48 41.67 -3.56
C PHE A 653 -13.27 41.73 -2.03
N GLY A 654 -12.81 42.87 -1.49
CA GLY A 654 -12.66 43.10 -0.06
C GLY A 654 -11.47 42.38 0.57
N ASN A 655 -10.59 41.81 -0.24
CA ASN A 655 -9.37 41.11 0.18
C ASN A 655 -8.12 41.60 -0.60
N ASN A 656 -8.13 42.86 -1.02
CA ASN A 656 -7.12 43.49 -1.89
C ASN A 656 -7.00 42.85 -3.29
N SER A 657 -7.87 41.89 -3.63
CA SER A 657 -7.97 41.40 -4.99
C SER A 657 -8.99 42.23 -5.76
N LEU A 658 -8.56 42.70 -6.92
CA LEU A 658 -9.38 43.53 -7.79
C LEU A 658 -9.68 42.79 -9.10
N SER A 659 -10.76 43.18 -9.76
CA SER A 659 -11.06 42.74 -11.12
C SER A 659 -11.57 43.90 -11.95
N GLN A 660 -11.16 43.91 -13.22
CA GLN A 660 -11.66 44.86 -14.23
C GLN A 660 -12.63 44.20 -15.21
N LEU A 661 -12.93 42.92 -15.03
CA LEU A 661 -13.94 42.22 -15.82
C LEU A 661 -15.34 42.68 -15.41
N GLN A 662 -16.26 42.75 -16.37
CA GLN A 662 -17.66 43.07 -16.10
C GLN A 662 -18.31 42.02 -15.17
N ASN A 663 -18.09 40.73 -15.42
CA ASN A 663 -18.68 39.61 -14.66
C ASN A 663 -17.61 38.61 -14.19
N PRO A 664 -16.85 38.92 -13.13
CA PRO A 664 -15.78 38.05 -12.65
C PRO A 664 -16.28 36.85 -11.83
N SER A 665 -15.41 35.87 -11.68
CA SER A 665 -15.51 34.80 -10.66
C SER A 665 -14.30 34.87 -9.73
N TYR A 666 -14.50 34.75 -8.42
CA TYR A 666 -13.41 34.77 -7.45
C TYR A 666 -13.56 33.67 -6.39
N THR A 667 -12.44 33.10 -5.95
CA THR A 667 -12.41 32.05 -4.92
C THR A 667 -11.64 32.54 -3.71
N TYR A 668 -12.29 32.53 -2.54
CA TYR A 668 -11.67 32.93 -1.28
C TYR A 668 -11.09 31.70 -0.57
N THR A 669 -9.86 31.83 -0.06
CA THR A 669 -9.19 30.79 0.74
C THR A 669 -9.31 31.05 2.23
N ASP A 670 -9.49 32.31 2.62
CA ASP A 670 -9.58 32.73 4.01
C ASP A 670 -11.04 32.90 4.43
N THR A 671 -11.30 32.75 5.72
CA THR A 671 -12.64 32.82 6.31
C THR A 671 -12.94 34.25 6.74
N GLY A 672 -14.20 34.67 6.63
CA GLY A 672 -14.61 36.00 7.07
C GLY A 672 -15.74 36.57 6.23
N TYR A 673 -16.06 37.83 6.51
CA TYR A 673 -16.98 38.60 5.70
C TYR A 673 -16.20 39.47 4.72
N TYR A 674 -16.57 39.41 3.46
CA TYR A 674 -15.98 40.22 2.40
C TYR A 674 -17.01 41.22 1.92
N SER A 675 -16.68 42.50 2.08
CA SER A 675 -17.41 43.59 1.44
C SER A 675 -17.04 43.62 -0.03
N VAL A 676 -18.02 43.78 -0.90
CA VAL A 676 -17.81 43.79 -2.35
C VAL A 676 -18.18 45.17 -2.85
N GLY A 677 -17.19 45.84 -3.45
CA GLY A 677 -17.35 47.13 -4.08
C GLY A 677 -17.38 47.00 -5.59
N LEU A 678 -18.30 47.70 -6.24
CA LEU A 678 -18.19 48.02 -7.64
C LEU A 678 -18.12 49.55 -7.79
N LEU A 679 -17.03 50.01 -8.39
CA LEU A 679 -16.88 51.37 -8.88
C LEU A 679 -17.03 51.34 -10.40
N LEU A 680 -17.95 52.16 -10.91
CA LEU A 680 -18.11 52.46 -12.32
C LEU A 680 -17.76 53.93 -12.59
N ILE A 681 -16.86 54.16 -13.52
CA ILE A 681 -16.50 55.50 -14.00
C ILE A 681 -17.02 55.62 -15.43
N THR A 682 -18.02 56.47 -15.66
CA THR A 682 -18.48 56.79 -17.02
C THR A 682 -17.47 57.70 -17.68
N LYS A 683 -17.12 57.41 -18.93
CA LYS A 683 -16.04 58.11 -19.65
C LYS A 683 -16.52 59.27 -20.52
N ASP A 684 -17.73 59.77 -20.33
CA ASP A 684 -18.28 60.89 -21.10
C ASP A 684 -17.92 62.26 -20.51
N LYS A 685 -18.11 63.35 -21.28
CA LYS A 685 -17.65 64.71 -20.91
C LYS A 685 -18.47 65.35 -19.76
N CYS A 686 -19.57 64.72 -19.34
CA CYS A 686 -20.30 64.98 -18.10
C CYS A 686 -20.01 63.84 -17.11
N VAL A 687 -18.74 63.69 -16.72
CA VAL A 687 -18.26 62.57 -15.90
C VAL A 687 -19.12 62.39 -14.66
N ASP A 688 -19.64 61.17 -14.50
CA ASP A 688 -20.28 60.72 -13.27
C ASP A 688 -19.55 59.51 -12.71
N THR A 689 -19.54 59.40 -11.38
CA THR A 689 -18.86 58.33 -10.64
C THR A 689 -19.89 57.60 -9.82
N LEU A 690 -20.20 56.36 -10.21
CA LEU A 690 -21.16 55.53 -9.50
C LEU A 690 -20.40 54.53 -8.63
N VAL A 691 -20.69 54.54 -7.33
CA VAL A 691 -20.09 53.61 -6.37
C VAL A 691 -21.20 52.86 -5.67
N LEU A 692 -21.12 51.54 -5.69
CA LEU A 692 -21.97 50.68 -4.88
C LEU A 692 -21.08 49.69 -4.14
N SER A 693 -21.03 49.82 -2.82
CA SER A 693 -20.48 48.80 -1.94
C SER A 693 -21.61 48.06 -1.25
N LYS A 694 -21.51 46.73 -1.23
CA LYS A 694 -22.30 45.90 -0.33
C LYS A 694 -21.39 45.45 0.79
N ASP A 695 -21.65 45.93 2.00
CA ASP A 695 -20.88 45.54 3.17
C ASP A 695 -21.21 44.10 3.55
N SER A 696 -20.18 43.32 3.89
CA SER A 696 -20.34 41.90 4.27
C SER A 696 -21.14 41.09 3.23
N ALA A 697 -20.95 41.38 1.95
CA ALA A 697 -21.75 40.83 0.86
C ALA A 697 -21.56 39.32 0.66
N ILE A 698 -20.39 38.80 1.05
CA ILE A 698 -20.05 37.38 1.02
C ILE A 698 -19.60 36.97 2.41
N ARG A 699 -20.06 35.81 2.86
CA ARG A 699 -19.58 35.16 4.08
C ARG A 699 -18.88 33.85 3.73
N ILE A 700 -17.56 33.81 3.93
CA ILE A 700 -16.77 32.59 3.79
C ILE A 700 -16.63 31.95 5.17
N LEU A 701 -17.21 30.77 5.29
CA LEU A 701 -17.39 30.10 6.56
C LEU A 701 -16.19 29.21 6.87
N PRO A 702 -15.69 29.20 8.10
CA PRO A 702 -14.61 28.30 8.47
C PRO A 702 -15.01 26.84 8.26
N THR A 703 -14.13 26.08 7.61
CA THR A 703 -14.21 24.62 7.63
C THR A 703 -13.90 24.16 9.04
N PRO A 704 -14.80 23.40 9.70
CA PRO A 704 -14.43 22.77 10.96
C PRO A 704 -13.24 21.84 10.73
N THR A 705 -12.36 21.72 11.70
CA THR A 705 -11.32 20.70 11.69
C THR A 705 -11.81 19.55 12.54
N SER A 706 -11.90 18.36 11.95
CA SER A 706 -12.30 17.15 12.66
C SER A 706 -11.14 16.67 13.52
N ILE A 707 -11.33 16.67 14.84
CA ILE A 707 -10.31 16.24 15.81
C ILE A 707 -10.89 15.04 16.57
N LEU A 708 -10.36 13.87 16.26
CA LEU A 708 -10.73 12.63 16.93
C LEU A 708 -9.64 12.29 17.95
N GLU A 709 -9.91 12.58 19.21
CA GLU A 709 -9.10 12.10 20.32
C GLU A 709 -9.64 10.77 20.84
N LEU A 710 -8.76 9.79 20.87
CA LEU A 710 -9.06 8.49 21.42
C LEU A 710 -8.59 8.45 22.87
N SER A 711 -9.44 8.00 23.79
CA SER A 711 -9.01 7.70 25.17
C SER A 711 -7.85 6.71 25.22
N ASP A 712 -7.75 5.82 24.22
CA ASP A 712 -6.64 4.90 24.02
C ASP A 712 -6.61 4.46 22.55
N SER A 713 -5.44 4.07 22.06
CA SER A 713 -5.29 3.46 20.73
C SER A 713 -5.45 1.94 20.78
N MET A 714 -5.33 1.34 21.96
CA MET A 714 -5.30 -0.10 22.11
C MET A 714 -5.76 -0.53 23.51
N LYS A 715 -6.81 -1.34 23.62
CA LYS A 715 -7.29 -1.88 24.91
C LYS A 715 -7.59 -3.37 24.83
N PRO A 716 -7.45 -4.09 25.95
CA PRO A 716 -7.84 -5.49 25.99
C PRO A 716 -9.36 -5.66 26.03
N LEU A 717 -9.88 -6.79 25.57
CA LEU A 717 -11.31 -7.07 25.36
C LEU A 717 -12.15 -6.83 26.62
N LYS A 718 -11.63 -7.25 27.79
CA LYS A 718 -12.26 -7.06 29.11
C LYS A 718 -12.50 -5.59 29.46
N HIS A 719 -11.70 -4.69 28.90
CA HIS A 719 -11.76 -3.24 29.08
C HIS A 719 -11.91 -2.50 27.75
N ALA A 720 -12.46 -3.14 26.71
CA ALA A 720 -12.57 -2.60 25.36
C ALA A 720 -13.66 -1.52 25.20
N SER A 721 -13.91 -0.77 26.26
CA SER A 721 -14.65 0.47 26.25
C SER A 721 -13.70 1.61 25.93
N PHE A 722 -13.89 2.23 24.78
CA PHE A 722 -13.14 3.39 24.33
C PHE A 722 -14.07 4.60 24.38
N SER A 723 -13.60 5.68 24.99
CA SER A 723 -14.18 6.99 24.81
C SER A 723 -13.54 7.61 23.57
N PHE A 724 -14.40 8.04 22.65
CA PHE A 724 -14.08 8.81 21.48
C PHE A 724 -14.52 10.23 21.75
N ASP A 725 -13.56 11.14 21.93
CA ASP A 725 -13.84 12.58 21.96
C ASP A 725 -13.61 13.14 20.56
N GLY A 726 -14.69 13.08 19.79
CA GLY A 726 -14.80 13.74 18.53
C GLY A 726 -15.10 15.21 18.73
N SER A 727 -14.04 16.00 18.90
CA SER A 727 -14.14 17.44 18.98
C SER A 727 -14.03 18.07 17.58
N SER A 728 -14.39 19.34 17.51
CA SER A 728 -14.27 20.17 16.32
C SER A 728 -13.55 21.44 16.71
N SER A 729 -12.73 21.98 15.81
CA SER A 729 -12.11 23.30 16.01
C SER A 729 -13.13 24.45 16.08
N LEU A 730 -14.40 24.19 15.75
CA LEU A 730 -15.50 25.16 15.78
C LEU A 730 -16.63 24.74 16.73
N SER A 731 -17.13 25.68 17.51
CA SER A 731 -18.41 25.55 18.23
C SER A 731 -19.59 25.62 17.25
N ASN A 732 -20.63 24.79 17.43
CA ASN A 732 -21.80 24.62 16.54
C ASN A 732 -21.56 23.79 15.27
N THR A 733 -20.99 22.61 15.47
CA THR A 733 -20.93 21.56 14.45
C THR A 733 -21.73 20.34 14.90
N SER A 734 -22.44 19.71 13.98
CA SER A 734 -22.86 18.32 14.18
C SER A 734 -21.64 17.41 14.02
N SER A 735 -21.54 16.42 14.90
CA SER A 735 -20.52 15.38 14.83
C SER A 735 -21.24 14.08 14.48
N GLN A 736 -20.66 13.26 13.61
CA GLN A 736 -21.13 11.91 13.32
C GLN A 736 -19.96 10.94 13.45
N LEU A 737 -20.14 9.92 14.28
CA LEU A 737 -19.14 8.89 14.52
C LEU A 737 -19.53 7.60 13.83
N TYR A 738 -18.59 7.01 13.11
CA TYR A 738 -18.71 5.74 12.41
C TYR A 738 -17.64 4.76 12.89
N ILE A 739 -17.99 3.48 12.99
CA ILE A 739 -17.04 2.38 13.27
C ILE A 739 -17.14 1.37 12.13
N ASN A 740 -16.03 1.09 11.45
CA ASN A 740 -15.97 0.27 10.24
C ASN A 740 -17.02 0.67 9.18
N GLY A 741 -17.30 1.98 9.07
CA GLY A 741 -18.30 2.53 8.14
C GLY A 741 -19.76 2.45 8.63
N VAL A 742 -20.03 1.87 9.79
CA VAL A 742 -21.37 1.82 10.40
C VAL A 742 -21.59 3.03 11.29
N PHE A 743 -22.70 3.76 11.08
CA PHE A 743 -23.07 4.91 11.91
C PHE A 743 -23.35 4.48 13.36
N ILE A 744 -22.70 5.15 14.32
CA ILE A 744 -22.83 4.86 15.75
C ILE A 744 -23.60 5.95 16.49
N SER A 745 -23.23 7.22 16.33
CA SER A 745 -23.80 8.31 17.13
C SER A 745 -23.59 9.68 16.50
N ASN A 746 -24.44 10.65 16.88
CA ASN A 746 -24.24 12.07 16.60
C ASN A 746 -23.60 12.85 17.77
N SER A 747 -23.22 12.15 18.84
CA SER A 747 -22.57 12.77 20.01
C SER A 747 -21.08 13.03 19.73
N SER A 748 -20.55 14.13 20.23
CA SER A 748 -19.11 14.42 20.19
C SER A 748 -18.32 13.51 21.13
N LEU A 749 -18.89 13.16 22.28
CA LEU A 749 -18.31 12.20 23.21
C LEU A 749 -19.10 10.89 23.14
N VAL A 750 -18.45 9.80 22.75
CA VAL A 750 -19.06 8.48 22.62
C VAL A 750 -18.22 7.46 23.36
N ASP A 751 -18.82 6.79 24.33
CA ASP A 751 -18.26 5.55 24.88
C ASP A 751 -18.80 4.37 24.07
N TYR A 752 -17.91 3.62 23.43
CA TYR A 752 -18.27 2.43 22.67
C TYR A 752 -17.46 1.23 23.15
N THR A 753 -18.15 0.11 23.39
CA THR A 753 -17.55 -1.13 23.85
C THR A 753 -17.53 -2.14 22.72
N PHE A 754 -16.33 -2.54 22.31
CA PHE A 754 -16.15 -3.59 21.32
C PHE A 754 -16.39 -4.96 21.96
N THR A 755 -17.09 -5.84 21.25
CA THR A 755 -17.40 -7.20 21.71
C THR A 755 -16.51 -8.26 21.09
N ASP A 756 -15.58 -7.87 20.23
CA ASP A 756 -14.68 -8.76 19.52
C ASP A 756 -13.28 -8.14 19.40
N THR A 757 -12.27 -8.99 19.21
CA THR A 757 -10.88 -8.61 19.02
C THR A 757 -10.59 -8.26 17.57
N GLY A 758 -9.65 -7.35 17.34
CA GLY A 758 -9.24 -6.94 15.99
C GLY A 758 -9.01 -5.44 15.84
N HIS A 759 -8.71 -5.03 14.61
CA HIS A 759 -8.55 -3.62 14.24
C HIS A 759 -9.88 -3.04 13.76
N PHE A 760 -10.28 -1.93 14.36
CA PHE A 760 -11.49 -1.21 14.00
C PHE A 760 -11.14 0.21 13.58
N THR A 761 -11.62 0.61 12.40
CA THR A 761 -11.47 1.97 11.90
C THR A 761 -12.60 2.82 12.46
N VAL A 762 -12.23 3.90 13.14
CA VAL A 762 -13.16 4.88 13.70
C VAL A 762 -13.04 6.16 12.89
N THR A 763 -14.14 6.59 12.30
CA THR A 763 -14.21 7.76 11.43
C THR A 763 -15.15 8.77 12.05
N GLN A 764 -14.69 10.02 12.16
CA GLN A 764 -15.50 11.12 12.60
C GLN A 764 -15.67 12.13 11.48
N ILE A 765 -16.92 12.49 11.21
CA ILE A 765 -17.31 13.54 10.28
C ILE A 765 -17.90 14.68 11.11
N VAL A 766 -17.33 15.87 11.03
CA VAL A 766 -17.89 17.08 11.64
C VAL A 766 -18.41 17.99 10.54
N GLN A 767 -19.60 18.55 10.73
CA GLN A 767 -20.23 19.45 9.79
C GLN A 767 -20.76 20.67 10.53
N ASN A 768 -20.47 21.88 10.06
CA ASN A 768 -21.07 23.08 10.62
C ASN A 768 -22.53 23.26 10.13
N ASP A 769 -23.30 24.11 10.80
CA ASP A 769 -24.71 24.38 10.47
C ASP A 769 -24.97 24.87 9.02
N PHE A 770 -23.90 25.15 8.28
CA PHE A 770 -23.93 25.73 6.94
C PHE A 770 -23.39 24.77 5.86
N GLY A 771 -23.05 23.54 6.24
CA GLY A 771 -22.73 22.46 5.30
C GLY A 771 -21.25 22.21 5.04
N CYS A 772 -20.32 22.99 5.61
CA CYS A 772 -18.89 22.70 5.51
C CYS A 772 -18.54 21.55 6.45
N PHE A 773 -17.84 20.53 5.95
CA PHE A 773 -17.46 19.36 6.74
C PHE A 773 -15.98 19.02 6.60
N ASP A 774 -15.48 18.30 7.60
CA ASP A 774 -14.15 17.70 7.60
C ASP A 774 -14.22 16.29 8.19
N THR A 775 -13.30 15.44 7.76
CA THR A 775 -13.27 14.02 8.12
C THR A 775 -11.92 13.66 8.69
N THR A 776 -11.92 12.99 9.84
CA THR A 776 -10.71 12.36 10.39
C THR A 776 -10.98 10.90 10.70
N SER A 777 -9.94 10.07 10.72
CA SER A 777 -10.05 8.65 11.02
C SER A 777 -8.87 8.18 11.85
N ALA A 778 -9.14 7.26 12.76
CA ALA A 778 -8.14 6.60 13.58
C ALA A 778 -8.44 5.09 13.65
N ILE A 779 -7.44 4.30 13.99
CA ILE A 779 -7.60 2.84 14.18
C ILE A 779 -7.47 2.57 15.66
N VAL A 780 -8.43 1.84 16.22
CA VAL A 780 -8.30 1.23 17.56
C VAL A 780 -8.05 -0.26 17.40
N PHE A 781 -7.18 -0.79 18.24
CA PHE A 781 -6.90 -2.22 18.29
C PHE A 781 -7.40 -2.82 19.60
N VAL A 782 -8.33 -3.77 19.49
CA VAL A 782 -8.84 -4.52 20.63
C VAL A 782 -8.13 -5.87 20.67
N TYR A 783 -7.30 -6.05 21.68
CA TYR A 783 -6.56 -7.28 21.93
C TYR A 783 -7.15 -7.99 23.15
N ASP A 784 -6.57 -9.08 23.62
CA ASP A 784 -7.05 -9.75 24.85
C ASP A 784 -6.18 -9.36 26.06
N GLU A 785 -6.73 -9.30 27.27
CA GLU A 785 -5.96 -8.80 28.42
C GLU A 785 -4.92 -9.79 28.94
N PHE A 786 -3.76 -9.24 29.27
CA PHE A 786 -2.78 -9.91 30.10
C PHE A 786 -3.09 -9.70 31.60
N GLU A 787 -3.82 -10.62 32.22
CA GLU A 787 -4.01 -10.68 33.68
C GLU A 787 -3.00 -11.69 34.25
N PHE A 788 -2.28 -11.39 35.34
CA PHE A 788 -1.29 -12.32 35.92
C PHE A 788 -1.24 -12.19 37.45
N ILE A 789 -1.92 -13.08 38.15
CA ILE A 789 -2.10 -13.05 39.61
C ILE A 789 -1.33 -14.19 40.23
N ILE A 790 -0.38 -13.85 41.10
CA ILE A 790 0.39 -14.81 41.90
C ILE A 790 -0.08 -14.70 43.35
N PRO A 791 -0.69 -15.75 43.93
CA PRO A 791 -1.02 -15.74 45.35
C PRO A 791 0.25 -15.65 46.20
N ASN A 792 0.12 -15.28 47.48
CA ASN A 792 1.24 -15.22 48.42
C ASN A 792 1.07 -16.19 49.60
N ILE A 793 -0.09 -16.83 49.69
CA ILE A 793 -0.46 -17.77 50.74
C ILE A 793 -1.47 -18.78 50.19
N PHE A 794 -1.39 -20.02 50.67
CA PHE A 794 -2.39 -21.04 50.38
C PHE A 794 -2.41 -22.06 51.53
N THR A 795 -3.57 -22.69 51.73
CA THR A 795 -3.87 -23.57 52.87
C THR A 795 -4.50 -24.86 52.34
N PRO A 796 -3.72 -25.93 52.11
CA PRO A 796 -4.21 -27.20 51.58
C PRO A 796 -4.94 -28.00 52.67
N ASN A 797 -6.18 -27.62 52.98
CA ASN A 797 -7.05 -28.22 54.00
C ASN A 797 -8.23 -29.02 53.40
N GLY A 798 -8.42 -28.97 52.08
CA GLY A 798 -9.43 -29.71 51.33
C GLY A 798 -10.81 -29.04 51.30
N ASP A 799 -10.94 -27.78 51.72
CA ASP A 799 -12.20 -27.01 51.64
C ASP A 799 -12.49 -26.46 50.24
N ARG A 800 -11.58 -26.69 49.28
CA ARG A 800 -11.58 -26.24 47.88
C ARG A 800 -11.33 -24.74 47.72
N VAL A 801 -10.84 -24.05 48.75
CA VAL A 801 -10.51 -22.63 48.76
C VAL A 801 -9.04 -22.43 49.07
N ASN A 802 -8.26 -22.01 48.07
CA ASN A 802 -6.80 -21.83 48.19
C ASN A 802 -6.07 -23.11 48.64
N ASP A 803 -6.56 -24.28 48.25
CA ASP A 803 -5.90 -25.56 48.53
C ASP A 803 -4.60 -25.78 47.74
N GLU A 804 -4.42 -24.99 46.68
CA GLU A 804 -3.29 -25.05 45.77
C GLU A 804 -2.75 -23.66 45.52
N PHE A 805 -1.43 -23.56 45.42
CA PHE A 805 -0.75 -22.37 44.94
C PHE A 805 -0.92 -22.30 43.42
N ALA A 806 -1.98 -21.61 43.00
CA ALA A 806 -2.38 -21.47 41.61
C ALA A 806 -2.11 -20.07 41.08
N VAL A 807 -1.21 -19.96 40.10
CA VAL A 807 -0.99 -18.70 39.38
C VAL A 807 -2.04 -18.61 38.28
N ARG A 808 -2.80 -17.52 38.28
CA ARG A 808 -3.86 -17.31 37.28
C ARG A 808 -3.43 -16.27 36.29
N ALA A 809 -3.53 -16.58 35.01
CA ALA A 809 -3.25 -15.59 34.00
C ALA A 809 -3.97 -15.76 32.65
N CYS A 810 -4.07 -14.64 31.93
CA CYS A 810 -4.58 -14.49 30.57
C CYS A 810 -3.52 -13.77 29.71
N GLY A 811 -3.56 -13.92 28.38
CA GLY A 811 -2.60 -13.24 27.48
C GLY A 811 -1.14 -13.72 27.54
N VAL A 812 -0.88 -14.90 28.14
CA VAL A 812 0.46 -15.51 28.24
C VAL A 812 0.62 -16.57 27.15
N TYR A 813 1.62 -16.42 26.28
CA TYR A 813 1.91 -17.37 25.22
C TYR A 813 2.90 -18.46 25.64
N GLU A 814 3.80 -18.14 26.57
CA GLU A 814 4.76 -19.08 27.16
C GLU A 814 4.81 -18.83 28.68
N TYR A 815 4.80 -19.89 29.50
CA TYR A 815 4.85 -19.80 30.97
C TYR A 815 5.83 -20.83 31.52
N GLU A 816 6.53 -20.47 32.58
CA GLU A 816 7.41 -21.33 33.36
C GLU A 816 7.38 -20.86 34.81
N ILE A 817 7.15 -21.76 35.76
CA ILE A 817 7.24 -21.51 37.20
C ILE A 817 8.17 -22.54 37.83
N GLU A 818 8.96 -22.09 38.79
CA GLU A 818 9.78 -22.91 39.65
C GLU A 818 9.66 -22.41 41.09
N ILE A 819 9.35 -23.29 42.03
CA ILE A 819 9.21 -23.00 43.47
C ILE A 819 10.31 -23.76 44.20
N PHE A 820 10.92 -23.11 45.19
CA PHE A 820 12.06 -23.58 45.95
C PHE A 820 11.75 -23.53 47.45
N ASN A 821 12.32 -24.47 48.21
CA ASN A 821 12.34 -24.37 49.66
C ASN A 821 13.43 -23.38 50.14
N ARG A 822 13.50 -23.14 51.46
CA ARG A 822 14.47 -22.23 52.08
C ARG A 822 15.95 -22.55 51.83
N TYR A 823 16.28 -23.75 51.34
CA TYR A 823 17.63 -24.18 51.01
C TYR A 823 17.96 -23.98 49.52
N GLY A 824 17.05 -23.39 48.73
CA GLY A 824 17.22 -23.16 47.30
C GLY A 824 17.00 -24.40 46.44
N ILE A 825 16.48 -25.49 47.01
CA ILE A 825 16.16 -26.72 46.27
C ILE A 825 14.78 -26.55 45.64
N SER A 826 14.69 -26.81 44.33
CA SER A 826 13.44 -26.80 43.58
C SER A 826 12.50 -27.90 44.10
N VAL A 827 11.30 -27.50 44.47
CA VAL A 827 10.26 -28.36 45.05
C VAL A 827 9.04 -28.50 44.15
N PHE A 828 8.90 -27.62 43.17
CA PHE A 828 7.85 -27.67 42.16
C PHE A 828 8.31 -26.88 40.93
N GLN A 829 8.11 -27.43 39.73
CA GLN A 829 8.32 -26.71 38.48
C GLN A 829 7.20 -27.05 37.50
N SER A 830 6.78 -26.10 36.69
CA SER A 830 5.80 -26.32 35.62
C SER A 830 6.00 -25.31 34.50
N THR A 831 5.76 -25.72 33.25
CA THR A 831 5.62 -24.79 32.12
C THR A 831 4.15 -24.57 31.72
N SER A 832 3.22 -25.10 32.51
CA SER A 832 1.79 -24.98 32.31
C SER A 832 1.14 -24.29 33.50
N MET A 833 0.31 -23.29 33.23
CA MET A 833 -0.48 -22.58 34.25
C MET A 833 -1.66 -23.41 34.78
N ASN A 834 -1.99 -24.53 34.12
CA ASN A 834 -3.03 -25.46 34.57
C ASN A 834 -2.51 -26.44 35.63
N ILE A 835 -1.21 -26.44 35.90
CA ILE A 835 -0.58 -27.30 36.90
C ILE A 835 -0.13 -26.41 38.05
N ASN A 836 -0.82 -26.54 39.18
CA ASN A 836 -0.61 -25.74 40.39
C ASN A 836 0.15 -26.54 41.46
N TRP A 837 0.78 -25.84 42.39
CA TRP A 837 1.46 -26.53 43.49
C TRP A 837 0.51 -26.79 44.66
N THR A 838 0.23 -28.05 44.92
CA THR A 838 -0.70 -28.50 45.99
C THR A 838 -0.07 -28.50 47.39
N GLY A 839 1.13 -27.93 47.56
CA GLY A 839 1.87 -27.96 48.83
C GLY A 839 2.43 -29.34 49.16
N ARG A 840 2.68 -30.16 48.14
CA ARG A 840 3.33 -31.48 48.25
C ARG A 840 4.63 -31.50 47.46
N ILE A 841 5.63 -32.22 47.97
CA ILE A 841 6.94 -32.40 47.32
C ILE A 841 7.13 -33.90 47.20
N ASN A 842 7.17 -34.41 45.96
CA ASN A 842 7.21 -35.85 45.68
C ASN A 842 6.13 -36.61 46.46
N GLU A 843 4.87 -36.16 46.32
CA GLU A 843 3.66 -36.69 46.95
C GLU A 843 3.59 -36.57 48.50
N ARG A 844 4.69 -36.23 49.16
CA ARG A 844 4.73 -35.97 50.60
C ARG A 844 4.24 -34.56 50.91
N ILE A 845 3.52 -34.43 52.02
CA ILE A 845 3.07 -33.15 52.56
C ILE A 845 4.31 -32.27 52.81
N ALA A 846 4.39 -31.13 52.12
CA ALA A 846 5.44 -30.16 52.36
C ALA A 846 5.25 -29.54 53.74
N SER A 847 6.36 -29.31 54.45
CA SER A 847 6.33 -28.64 55.75
C SER A 847 5.76 -27.24 55.62
N GLU A 848 4.97 -26.82 56.61
CA GLU A 848 4.53 -25.43 56.72
C GLU A 848 5.72 -24.47 56.72
N GLY A 849 5.51 -23.26 56.20
CA GLY A 849 6.53 -22.22 56.14
C GLY A 849 6.61 -21.52 54.80
N VAL A 850 7.69 -20.74 54.62
CA VAL A 850 7.88 -19.88 53.46
C VAL A 850 8.71 -20.58 52.39
N TYR A 851 8.22 -20.53 51.16
CA TYR A 851 8.85 -21.02 49.94
C TYR A 851 9.05 -19.85 48.98
N PHE A 852 9.96 -19.98 48.02
CA PHE A 852 10.28 -18.92 47.06
C PHE A 852 9.93 -19.39 45.67
N TYR A 853 9.44 -18.51 44.80
CA TYR A 853 9.16 -18.86 43.41
C TYR A 853 9.93 -17.96 42.44
N LYS A 854 10.17 -18.49 41.25
CA LYS A 854 10.57 -17.79 40.03
C LYS A 854 9.61 -18.18 38.94
N ILE A 855 9.09 -17.20 38.22
CA ILE A 855 8.14 -17.40 37.15
C ILE A 855 8.63 -16.60 35.95
N LYS A 856 8.77 -17.24 34.79
CA LYS A 856 9.09 -16.61 33.52
C LYS A 856 7.92 -16.77 32.57
N ILE A 857 7.56 -15.70 31.88
CA ILE A 857 6.49 -15.72 30.90
C ILE A 857 6.86 -14.98 29.64
N LYS A 858 6.12 -15.22 28.56
CA LYS A 858 6.07 -14.39 27.36
C LYS A 858 4.67 -13.84 27.19
N ASP A 859 4.54 -12.53 27.19
CA ASP A 859 3.25 -11.86 27.01
C ASP A 859 2.82 -11.78 25.53
N PHE A 860 1.64 -11.24 25.28
CA PHE A 860 1.06 -11.09 23.94
C PHE A 860 1.81 -10.12 23.01
N MET A 861 2.74 -9.32 23.55
CA MET A 861 3.64 -8.49 22.74
C MET A 861 4.94 -9.24 22.39
N GLY A 862 5.09 -10.49 22.82
CA GLY A 862 6.26 -11.32 22.58
C GLY A 862 7.42 -11.05 23.54
N GLU A 863 7.23 -10.22 24.56
CA GLU A 863 8.26 -9.82 25.52
C GLU A 863 8.31 -10.79 26.70
N TYR A 864 9.52 -11.13 27.17
CA TYR A 864 9.70 -12.01 28.31
C TYR A 864 9.70 -11.25 29.64
N ARG A 865 8.89 -11.69 30.61
CA ARG A 865 8.84 -11.13 31.97
C ARG A 865 9.19 -12.19 33.01
N ASN A 866 9.87 -11.79 34.07
CA ASN A 866 10.25 -12.66 35.18
C ASN A 866 9.70 -12.12 36.50
N TYR A 867 9.06 -12.97 37.29
CA TYR A 867 8.53 -12.67 38.61
C TYR A 867 9.20 -13.58 39.63
N ASN A 868 9.73 -13.00 40.70
CA ASN A 868 10.30 -13.76 41.80
C ASN A 868 9.66 -13.29 43.10
N GLY A 869 9.36 -14.22 44.00
CA GLY A 869 8.68 -13.87 45.24
C GLY A 869 8.72 -14.98 46.27
N ALA A 870 8.02 -14.76 47.36
CA ALA A 870 7.85 -15.73 48.42
C ALA A 870 6.36 -16.05 48.59
N LEU A 871 6.07 -17.31 48.93
CA LEU A 871 4.73 -17.78 49.22
C LEU A 871 4.75 -18.53 50.56
N THR A 872 3.69 -18.41 51.34
CA THR A 872 3.57 -19.09 52.64
C THR A 872 2.61 -20.26 52.52
N LEU A 873 3.07 -21.44 52.90
CA LEU A 873 2.24 -22.61 53.07
C LEU A 873 1.82 -22.69 54.54
N ILE A 874 0.52 -22.58 54.81
CA ILE A 874 -0.08 -22.76 56.14
C ILE A 874 -0.83 -24.10 56.18
N ARG A 875 -0.78 -24.78 57.32
CA ARG A 875 -1.55 -25.99 57.58
C ARG A 875 -2.23 -25.86 58.93
N ASP A 876 -3.50 -26.27 59.01
CA ASP A 876 -4.27 -26.38 60.26
C ASP A 876 -4.00 -27.71 60.98
#